data_AF-A0A5Q8CRB9-F1
#
_entry.id   AF-A0A5Q8CRB9-F1
#
_cell.length_a   1.000
_cell.length_b   1.000
_cell.length_c   1.000
_cell.angle_alpha   90.00
_cell.angle_beta   90.00
_cell.angle_gamma   90.00
#
_symmetry.space_group_name_H-M   'P 1'
#
loop_
_entity.id
_entity.type
_entity.pdbx_description
1 polymer ?
#
loop_
_entity_poly.entity_id
_entity_poly.type
_entity_poly.pdbx_seq_one_letter_code
_entity_poly.pdbx_strand_id
1 'polypeptide(L)'
;MNPFSYGNVLTAGQWSYLFSQKQDALGYTPVNRGGDTMQGPLNTQASTANGAGFSIPPGAAPGVPVDGQIWMTIFGLFFQIGGQTIGPIANGTIVGPSNSVVGDIPVFSATGGTALADSGISLASQLPNLILATPAFGSGVPAFRALIGADLPTPQPVALGGVKSAAAPPHQFGTGVDTSGNPTFAQPAVSDVSGLAANMLAFLAGGTSAQLAAAMVDETGSGPLVFATNPTVALGSASTAVTQTPGDNSTKLATTAYVQAAIFATTTLPATRLATTTALPAVTYANGASGVGATLTASANGALTVDGVAANLNDVILVKNQASSFQNGIYTVTATGSAGAPFVLTRATYYNLSADIDLGDQTFVTGGATQGATTWTQNAKENPVIGTDPITFAQTAGVGSYTAGNGLTLAGTQFAIDTTIVTDLSSAQSLSNKTLVSPALTGVPTAPTAAAGTSSAQIASTAFAAAAAATAAAGSLVNVQVKTASGTYTPTAGASRAIVFVTGGGAGGTTGTGSGSESGGGAGATAIFFMNGVSAQTVTIGSGGAAGAAGGSSAFGTVTANGGSAAASQSLGGRGGTAANGTLNLGGGDGGSGTNATGNSQGGEGGASFWGGGGAGGQTANSHNAGAAAQAYGAGGGGGSYSAGAGGAGAPGVVLILEFK
;
A
#
# COMPACT_ATOMS: atom_id res chain seq x y z
N MET A 1 21.69 35.15 -49.90
CA MET A 1 22.09 36.32 -49.10
C MET A 1 22.50 37.45 -50.04
N ASN A 2 21.86 38.62 -49.91
CA ASN A 2 22.58 39.89 -50.04
C ASN A 2 23.66 39.90 -48.91
N PRO A 3 24.87 40.47 -49.07
CA PRO A 3 25.03 41.87 -49.44
C PRO A 3 26.16 42.14 -50.46
N PHE A 4 26.37 41.24 -51.43
CA PHE A 4 27.41 41.41 -52.46
C PHE A 4 26.87 42.12 -53.70
N SER A 5 26.44 43.38 -53.50
CA SER A 5 26.31 44.32 -54.61
C SER A 5 27.68 44.49 -55.28
N TYR A 6 27.69 44.54 -56.62
CA TYR A 6 28.91 44.71 -57.40
C TYR A 6 29.61 46.01 -56.99
N GLY A 7 30.76 45.87 -56.32
CA GLY A 7 31.41 46.94 -55.56
C GLY A 7 31.94 46.50 -54.19
N ASN A 8 31.44 45.40 -53.61
CA ASN A 8 31.97 44.76 -52.39
C ASN A 8 32.44 43.30 -52.62
N VAL A 9 33.21 42.75 -51.68
CA VAL A 9 34.13 41.60 -51.88
C VAL A 9 33.66 40.30 -51.17
N LEU A 10 33.97 39.13 -51.76
CA LEU A 10 33.47 37.79 -51.43
C LEU A 10 34.40 36.91 -50.56
N THR A 11 33.85 35.79 -50.05
CA THR A 11 34.63 34.60 -49.65
C THR A 11 34.05 33.28 -50.21
N ALA A 12 33.81 32.26 -49.38
CA ALA A 12 34.39 30.94 -49.65
C ALA A 12 33.39 29.77 -49.75
N GLY A 13 33.35 28.98 -50.83
CA GLY A 13 34.22 28.99 -52.03
C GLY A 13 35.56 28.31 -51.73
N GLN A 14 36.51 29.05 -51.18
CA GLN A 14 37.75 28.52 -50.58
C GLN A 14 37.54 27.56 -49.38
N TRP A 15 36.30 27.21 -49.00
CA TRP A 15 35.99 26.21 -47.96
C TRP A 15 35.41 24.89 -48.50
N SER A 16 34.72 24.91 -49.65
CA SER A 16 34.16 23.68 -50.29
C SER A 16 35.24 22.62 -50.53
N TYR A 17 36.47 23.09 -50.76
CA TYR A 17 37.63 22.30 -51.16
C TYR A 17 38.28 21.48 -50.02
N LEU A 18 38.00 21.80 -48.75
CA LEU A 18 38.85 21.37 -47.63
C LEU A 18 38.32 20.17 -46.82
N PHE A 19 37.05 19.80 -46.93
CA PHE A 19 36.48 18.67 -46.17
C PHE A 19 36.22 17.38 -46.98
N SER A 20 36.02 17.45 -48.29
CA SER A 20 35.85 16.24 -49.14
C SER A 20 37.14 15.43 -49.32
N GLN A 21 38.30 16.00 -48.97
CA GLN A 21 39.63 15.44 -49.27
C GLN A 21 40.10 14.29 -48.36
N LYS A 22 39.42 13.97 -47.25
CA LYS A 22 40.06 13.22 -46.16
C LYS A 22 39.75 11.72 -46.02
N GLN A 23 38.78 11.14 -46.75
CA GLN A 23 38.38 9.74 -46.51
C GLN A 23 38.13 8.84 -47.74
N ASP A 24 38.10 9.37 -48.96
CA ASP A 24 37.84 8.58 -50.19
C ASP A 24 39.12 8.09 -50.89
N ALA A 25 40.25 8.03 -50.18
CA ALA A 25 41.54 7.65 -50.78
C ALA A 25 41.58 6.18 -51.26
N LEU A 26 40.89 5.26 -50.57
CA LEU A 26 40.78 3.82 -50.87
C LEU A 26 39.54 3.21 -50.20
N GLY A 27 39.04 2.07 -50.73
CA GLY A 27 38.53 0.98 -49.90
C GLY A 27 37.01 0.72 -49.86
N TYR A 28 36.50 -0.03 -50.84
CA TYR A 28 35.27 -0.83 -50.64
C TYR A 28 35.61 -2.18 -49.97
N THR A 29 34.61 -2.86 -49.38
CA THR A 29 34.79 -4.15 -48.68
C THR A 29 34.28 -5.33 -49.53
N PRO A 30 35.10 -6.35 -49.84
CA PRO A 30 34.66 -7.53 -50.60
C PRO A 30 33.79 -8.51 -49.79
N VAL A 31 32.88 -9.20 -50.49
CA VAL A 31 32.03 -10.30 -50.00
C VAL A 31 32.87 -11.58 -49.85
N ASN A 32 32.87 -12.19 -48.65
CA ASN A 32 33.60 -13.43 -48.36
C ASN A 32 33.02 -14.34 -47.26
N ARG A 33 31.83 -14.04 -46.70
CA ARG A 33 31.18 -14.79 -45.62
C ARG A 33 29.71 -15.10 -45.90
N GLY A 34 29.18 -16.09 -45.17
CA GLY A 34 27.77 -16.47 -45.27
C GLY A 34 26.85 -15.37 -44.77
N GLY A 35 25.86 -14.99 -45.57
CA GLY A 35 24.96 -13.87 -45.30
C GLY A 35 25.43 -12.52 -45.87
N ASP A 36 26.62 -12.45 -46.49
CA ASP A 36 27.08 -11.23 -47.16
C ASP A 36 26.18 -10.87 -48.35
N THR A 37 25.81 -9.59 -48.46
CA THR A 37 24.95 -9.06 -49.52
C THR A 37 25.78 -8.33 -50.58
N MET A 38 25.66 -8.76 -51.84
CA MET A 38 26.21 -8.02 -52.98
C MET A 38 25.35 -6.78 -53.29
N GLN A 39 25.89 -5.59 -53.06
CA GLN A 39 25.26 -4.30 -53.40
C GLN A 39 25.39 -3.94 -54.90
N GLY A 40 25.78 -4.90 -55.75
CA GLY A 40 26.06 -4.72 -57.17
C GLY A 40 26.06 -6.04 -57.94
N PRO A 41 26.08 -6.00 -59.28
CA PRO A 41 25.84 -7.18 -60.12
C PRO A 41 26.97 -8.23 -60.07
N LEU A 42 26.59 -9.50 -59.94
CA LEU A 42 27.49 -10.65 -60.02
C LEU A 42 27.81 -10.99 -61.48
N ASN A 43 28.75 -10.24 -62.07
CA ASN A 43 29.28 -10.54 -63.40
C ASN A 43 30.30 -11.69 -63.32
N THR A 44 29.88 -12.90 -63.71
CA THR A 44 30.77 -14.06 -63.88
C THR A 44 31.40 -14.07 -65.29
N GLN A 45 32.38 -14.96 -65.52
CA GLN A 45 32.94 -15.14 -66.87
C GLN A 45 31.88 -15.73 -67.83
N ALA A 46 31.92 -15.33 -69.10
CA ALA A 46 31.01 -15.88 -70.10
C ALA A 46 31.14 -17.41 -70.21
N SER A 47 30.01 -18.10 -70.39
CA SER A 47 29.99 -19.54 -70.59
C SER A 47 30.74 -19.94 -71.86
N THR A 48 31.70 -20.86 -71.71
CA THR A 48 32.37 -21.54 -72.82
C THR A 48 31.71 -22.88 -73.09
N ALA A 49 32.04 -23.53 -74.21
CA ALA A 49 31.60 -24.90 -74.49
C ALA A 49 32.03 -25.93 -73.42
N ASN A 50 33.07 -25.62 -72.63
CA ASN A 50 33.65 -26.51 -71.63
C ASN A 50 33.26 -26.14 -70.18
N GLY A 51 32.46 -25.10 -69.96
CA GLY A 51 32.05 -24.67 -68.63
C GLY A 51 31.31 -23.34 -68.62
N ALA A 52 30.23 -23.26 -67.84
CA ALA A 52 29.43 -22.05 -67.66
C ALA A 52 29.97 -21.20 -66.49
N GLY A 53 29.85 -19.87 -66.60
CA GLY A 53 30.18 -18.94 -65.51
C GLY A 53 29.31 -19.11 -64.25
N PHE A 54 28.18 -19.80 -64.37
CA PHE A 54 27.32 -20.23 -63.28
C PHE A 54 26.66 -21.55 -63.68
N SER A 55 26.68 -22.56 -62.80
CA SER A 55 26.20 -23.92 -63.10
C SER A 55 25.27 -24.43 -62.01
N ILE A 56 24.08 -24.91 -62.40
CA ILE A 56 23.14 -25.61 -61.52
C ILE A 56 23.02 -27.07 -62.02
N PRO A 57 23.58 -28.06 -61.31
CA PRO A 57 23.50 -29.45 -61.73
C PRO A 57 22.07 -30.03 -61.56
N PRO A 58 21.68 -31.07 -62.32
CA PRO A 58 20.40 -31.76 -62.12
C PRO A 58 20.35 -32.45 -60.75
N GLY A 59 19.17 -32.42 -60.11
CA GLY A 59 18.91 -33.09 -58.84
C GLY A 59 17.45 -33.45 -58.65
N ALA A 60 17.07 -33.76 -57.41
CA ALA A 60 15.68 -33.85 -57.00
C ALA A 60 15.09 -32.44 -56.76
N ALA A 61 13.77 -32.31 -56.86
CA ALA A 61 13.09 -31.08 -56.45
C ALA A 61 13.17 -30.88 -54.92
N PRO A 62 13.25 -29.64 -54.41
CA PRO A 62 13.19 -29.37 -52.97
C PRO A 62 11.87 -29.87 -52.37
N GLY A 63 11.93 -30.51 -51.20
CA GLY A 63 10.72 -31.03 -50.53
C GLY A 63 9.78 -29.94 -50.01
N VAL A 64 10.31 -28.74 -49.75
CA VAL A 64 9.56 -27.51 -49.48
C VAL A 64 10.28 -26.36 -50.21
N PRO A 65 9.96 -26.10 -51.50
CA PRO A 65 10.61 -25.04 -52.25
C PRO A 65 10.24 -23.66 -51.70
N VAL A 66 11.23 -22.78 -51.59
CA VAL A 66 11.05 -21.39 -51.14
C VAL A 66 11.23 -20.46 -52.34
N ASP A 67 10.42 -19.40 -52.42
CA ASP A 67 10.50 -18.39 -53.49
C ASP A 67 11.93 -17.87 -53.69
N GLY A 68 12.35 -17.78 -54.96
CA GLY A 68 13.72 -17.44 -55.35
C GLY A 68 14.68 -18.65 -55.46
N GLN A 69 14.26 -19.86 -55.07
CA GLN A 69 15.01 -21.08 -55.37
C GLN A 69 14.84 -21.50 -56.84
N ILE A 70 15.96 -21.91 -57.46
CA ILE A 70 16.05 -22.42 -58.83
C ILE A 70 16.74 -23.78 -58.79
N TRP A 71 16.18 -24.78 -59.48
CA TRP A 71 16.75 -26.12 -59.57
C TRP A 71 16.45 -26.76 -60.93
N MET A 72 17.06 -27.90 -61.22
CA MET A 72 16.83 -28.62 -62.47
C MET A 72 16.60 -30.10 -62.20
N THR A 73 15.71 -30.73 -62.97
CA THR A 73 15.48 -32.18 -62.93
C THR A 73 15.59 -32.74 -64.34
N ILE A 74 15.47 -34.07 -64.50
CA ILE A 74 15.60 -34.73 -65.82
C ILE A 74 14.53 -34.29 -66.84
N PHE A 75 13.42 -33.68 -66.40
CA PHE A 75 12.33 -33.25 -67.27
C PHE A 75 12.43 -31.77 -67.72
N GLY A 76 13.40 -31.02 -67.19
CA GLY A 76 13.62 -29.61 -67.55
C GLY A 76 14.08 -28.74 -66.39
N LEU A 77 14.09 -27.43 -66.65
CA LEU A 77 14.36 -26.36 -65.67
C LEU A 77 13.10 -26.03 -64.86
N PHE A 78 13.27 -25.76 -63.55
CA PHE A 78 12.20 -25.41 -62.63
C PHE A 78 12.65 -24.27 -61.69
N PHE A 79 11.71 -23.46 -61.23
CA PHE A 79 11.95 -22.43 -60.22
C PHE A 79 10.68 -22.16 -59.42
N GLN A 80 10.85 -21.61 -58.20
CA GLN A 80 9.77 -21.28 -57.28
C GLN A 80 9.55 -19.76 -57.21
N ILE A 81 8.31 -19.33 -57.44
CA ILE A 81 7.88 -17.93 -57.29
C ILE A 81 6.38 -17.84 -56.97
N GLY A 82 5.99 -16.93 -56.07
CA GLY A 82 4.61 -16.76 -55.64
C GLY A 82 4.03 -18.00 -54.94
N GLY A 83 4.87 -18.84 -54.35
CA GLY A 83 4.47 -20.13 -53.78
C GLY A 83 4.19 -21.25 -54.81
N GLN A 84 4.48 -21.05 -56.10
CA GLN A 84 4.25 -22.06 -57.15
C GLN A 84 5.52 -22.43 -57.92
N THR A 85 5.58 -23.70 -58.35
CA THR A 85 6.65 -24.26 -59.19
C THR A 85 6.24 -24.22 -60.66
N ILE A 86 7.12 -23.73 -61.54
CA ILE A 86 6.85 -23.57 -62.99
C ILE A 86 7.74 -24.49 -63.85
N GLY A 87 7.14 -25.19 -64.82
CA GLY A 87 7.79 -26.09 -65.81
C GLY A 87 7.00 -27.39 -66.05
N PRO A 88 7.35 -28.27 -67.02
CA PRO A 88 8.38 -28.18 -68.08
C PRO A 88 7.81 -27.64 -69.43
N ILE A 89 8.57 -27.64 -70.56
CA ILE A 89 8.27 -26.82 -71.78
C ILE A 89 8.45 -27.60 -73.16
N ALA A 90 7.42 -27.62 -74.09
CA ALA A 90 7.28 -28.43 -75.37
C ALA A 90 6.28 -27.92 -76.53
N ASN A 91 5.92 -28.71 -77.62
CA ASN A 91 5.30 -28.28 -78.95
C ASN A 91 4.28 -29.27 -79.73
N GLY A 92 3.63 -28.90 -80.89
CA GLY A 92 2.71 -29.74 -81.78
C GLY A 92 2.18 -29.19 -83.19
N THR A 93 1.41 -29.92 -84.08
CA THR A 93 0.91 -29.51 -85.49
C THR A 93 -0.16 -30.44 -86.23
N ILE A 94 -1.02 -29.96 -87.21
CA ILE A 94 -2.14 -30.67 -88.00
C ILE A 94 -2.43 -30.12 -89.50
N VAL A 95 -3.26 -30.75 -90.42
CA VAL A 95 -3.47 -30.48 -91.91
C VAL A 95 -4.94 -30.75 -92.53
N GLY A 96 -5.30 -30.50 -93.84
CA GLY A 96 -6.68 -30.62 -94.51
C GLY A 96 -6.87 -30.79 -96.10
N PRO A 97 -8.11 -30.68 -96.73
CA PRO A 97 -8.55 -31.27 -98.08
C PRO A 97 -9.01 -30.38 -99.35
N SER A 98 -10.03 -30.74 -100.20
CA SER A 98 -10.07 -30.60 -101.73
C SER A 98 -11.16 -29.80 -102.63
N ASN A 99 -12.04 -30.42 -103.49
CA ASN A 99 -12.32 -30.07 -104.97
C ASN A 99 -13.78 -29.97 -105.63
N SER A 100 -13.99 -29.46 -106.91
CA SER A 100 -15.33 -29.10 -107.58
C SER A 100 -15.42 -28.89 -109.16
N VAL A 101 -16.60 -28.46 -109.72
CA VAL A 101 -16.88 -27.94 -111.11
C VAL A 101 -16.77 -26.39 -111.21
N VAL A 102 -16.62 -25.80 -112.41
CA VAL A 102 -16.44 -24.35 -112.62
C VAL A 102 -17.77 -23.59 -112.80
N GLY A 103 -18.05 -22.65 -111.89
CA GLY A 103 -19.17 -21.68 -111.98
C GLY A 103 -20.30 -21.93 -110.98
N ASP A 104 -20.31 -23.10 -110.37
CA ASP A 104 -21.21 -23.48 -109.28
C ASP A 104 -20.53 -23.24 -107.91
N ILE A 105 -21.33 -23.27 -106.83
CA ILE A 105 -20.90 -22.86 -105.48
C ILE A 105 -20.54 -24.11 -104.63
N PRO A 106 -19.35 -24.19 -104.01
CA PRO A 106 -19.00 -25.32 -103.14
C PRO A 106 -19.69 -25.24 -101.76
N VAL A 107 -20.01 -26.39 -101.18
CA VAL A 107 -20.72 -26.54 -99.89
C VAL A 107 -20.09 -27.64 -99.03
N PHE A 108 -20.15 -27.53 -97.70
CA PHE A 108 -19.70 -28.62 -96.80
C PHE A 108 -20.69 -29.79 -96.83
N SER A 109 -20.19 -31.02 -96.96
CA SER A 109 -21.04 -32.20 -97.24
C SER A 109 -21.81 -32.73 -96.03
N ALA A 110 -21.38 -32.40 -94.80
CA ALA A 110 -22.07 -32.75 -93.55
C ALA A 110 -21.65 -31.82 -92.41
N THR A 111 -22.47 -31.78 -91.35
CA THR A 111 -22.31 -30.95 -90.13
C THR A 111 -21.00 -31.17 -89.34
N GLY A 112 -20.18 -32.17 -89.71
CA GLY A 112 -18.89 -32.48 -89.09
C GLY A 112 -17.66 -31.78 -89.69
N GLY A 113 -17.80 -31.04 -90.79
CA GLY A 113 -16.78 -30.10 -91.28
C GLY A 113 -15.48 -30.69 -91.88
N THR A 114 -15.34 -32.01 -92.03
CA THR A 114 -14.10 -32.64 -92.55
C THR A 114 -14.01 -32.75 -94.07
N ALA A 115 -15.05 -32.38 -94.84
CA ALA A 115 -15.07 -32.47 -96.30
C ALA A 115 -16.00 -31.44 -96.99
N LEU A 116 -15.72 -31.17 -98.27
CA LEU A 116 -16.42 -30.24 -99.18
C LEU A 116 -17.04 -30.98 -100.38
N ALA A 117 -18.04 -30.37 -101.02
CA ALA A 117 -18.82 -30.87 -102.16
C ALA A 117 -19.32 -29.70 -103.04
N ASP A 118 -20.12 -30.01 -104.08
CA ASP A 118 -20.62 -29.08 -105.12
C ASP A 118 -22.16 -28.89 -105.03
N SER A 119 -22.73 -27.84 -105.64
CA SER A 119 -24.16 -27.47 -105.49
C SER A 119 -24.99 -27.30 -106.77
N GLY A 120 -24.38 -27.09 -107.94
CA GLY A 120 -25.12 -26.92 -109.20
C GLY A 120 -25.90 -25.61 -109.38
N ILE A 121 -25.58 -24.55 -108.61
CA ILE A 121 -26.21 -23.23 -108.75
C ILE A 121 -25.26 -22.26 -109.46
N SER A 122 -25.57 -21.94 -110.72
CA SER A 122 -24.81 -20.94 -111.47
C SER A 122 -25.29 -19.51 -111.20
N LEU A 123 -24.32 -18.61 -110.97
CA LEU A 123 -24.51 -17.17 -110.86
C LEU A 123 -24.72 -16.47 -112.23
N ALA A 124 -24.49 -17.16 -113.35
CA ALA A 124 -24.35 -16.54 -114.68
C ALA A 124 -25.65 -16.40 -115.50
N SER A 125 -26.76 -17.04 -115.07
CA SER A 125 -27.97 -17.24 -115.89
C SER A 125 -29.25 -16.61 -115.31
N GLN A 126 -29.12 -15.71 -114.35
CA GLN A 126 -30.20 -15.27 -113.46
C GLN A 126 -30.84 -13.94 -113.91
N LEU A 127 -32.11 -13.71 -113.53
CA LEU A 127 -32.82 -12.46 -113.83
C LEU A 127 -32.34 -11.29 -112.93
N PRO A 128 -32.25 -10.05 -113.47
CA PRO A 128 -31.77 -8.90 -112.73
C PRO A 128 -32.74 -8.45 -111.61
N ASN A 129 -32.20 -7.69 -110.65
CA ASN A 129 -32.90 -7.18 -109.46
C ASN A 129 -33.45 -8.26 -108.51
N LEU A 130 -32.99 -9.50 -108.64
CA LEU A 130 -33.17 -10.55 -107.64
C LEU A 130 -31.90 -10.70 -106.79
N ILE A 131 -32.06 -10.89 -105.49
CA ILE A 131 -30.98 -11.26 -104.56
C ILE A 131 -30.89 -12.79 -104.46
N LEU A 132 -29.66 -13.34 -104.48
CA LEU A 132 -29.44 -14.73 -104.08
C LEU A 132 -29.69 -14.83 -102.58
N ALA A 133 -30.72 -15.57 -102.20
CA ALA A 133 -31.10 -15.76 -100.81
C ALA A 133 -31.10 -17.25 -100.43
N THR A 134 -30.68 -17.53 -99.21
CA THR A 134 -30.99 -18.80 -98.56
C THR A 134 -32.51 -18.90 -98.37
N PRO A 135 -33.12 -20.10 -98.50
CA PRO A 135 -34.52 -20.28 -98.17
C PRO A 135 -34.79 -19.94 -96.70
N ALA A 136 -35.99 -19.42 -96.44
CA ALA A 136 -36.40 -19.00 -95.10
C ALA A 136 -36.58 -20.21 -94.17
N PHE A 137 -35.50 -20.56 -93.47
CA PHE A 137 -35.38 -21.61 -92.46
C PHE A 137 -35.43 -23.06 -92.99
N GLY A 138 -34.24 -23.62 -93.25
CA GLY A 138 -34.00 -25.08 -93.24
C GLY A 138 -33.75 -25.72 -94.62
N SER A 139 -32.66 -26.50 -94.69
CA SER A 139 -32.38 -27.57 -95.66
C SER A 139 -32.96 -27.41 -97.08
N GLY A 140 -32.61 -26.33 -97.78
CA GLY A 140 -33.00 -26.12 -99.17
C GLY A 140 -31.90 -25.42 -99.97
N VAL A 141 -31.91 -25.67 -101.28
CA VAL A 141 -30.98 -25.07 -102.26
C VAL A 141 -31.25 -23.55 -102.34
N PRO A 142 -30.22 -22.67 -102.19
CA PRO A 142 -30.36 -21.23 -102.37
C PRO A 142 -31.03 -20.82 -103.69
N ALA A 143 -31.81 -19.74 -103.67
CA ALA A 143 -32.62 -19.28 -104.79
C ALA A 143 -32.71 -17.75 -104.87
N PHE A 144 -33.03 -17.22 -106.05
CA PHE A 144 -33.10 -15.78 -106.31
C PHE A 144 -34.52 -15.22 -106.04
N ARG A 145 -34.62 -14.15 -105.24
CA ARG A 145 -35.91 -13.48 -104.88
C ARG A 145 -35.84 -11.95 -104.91
N ALA A 146 -36.99 -11.28 -104.83
CA ALA A 146 -37.07 -9.82 -104.66
C ALA A 146 -36.77 -9.38 -103.21
N LEU A 147 -36.37 -8.11 -103.06
CA LEU A 147 -36.04 -7.46 -101.78
C LEU A 147 -37.31 -7.08 -100.98
N ILE A 148 -37.28 -7.28 -99.66
CA ILE A 148 -38.35 -6.89 -98.73
C ILE A 148 -37.81 -6.03 -97.57
N GLY A 149 -38.70 -5.39 -96.80
CA GLY A 149 -38.29 -4.51 -95.68
C GLY A 149 -37.48 -5.19 -94.57
N ALA A 150 -37.55 -6.52 -94.44
CA ALA A 150 -36.70 -7.31 -93.53
C ALA A 150 -35.26 -7.50 -94.03
N ASP A 151 -34.99 -7.19 -95.31
CA ASP A 151 -33.65 -7.19 -95.91
C ASP A 151 -32.94 -5.82 -95.72
N LEU A 152 -33.55 -4.86 -95.01
CA LEU A 152 -33.00 -3.52 -94.75
C LEU A 152 -32.50 -3.35 -93.30
N PRO A 153 -31.37 -2.64 -93.05
CA PRO A 153 -30.85 -2.43 -91.68
C PRO A 153 -31.71 -1.49 -90.83
N THR A 154 -31.65 -1.68 -89.50
CA THR A 154 -32.16 -0.69 -88.54
C THR A 154 -31.26 0.55 -88.47
N PRO A 155 -31.80 1.75 -88.16
CA PRO A 155 -30.99 2.98 -88.10
C PRO A 155 -29.90 2.90 -87.03
N GLN A 156 -28.64 3.09 -87.44
CA GLN A 156 -27.44 3.01 -86.60
C GLN A 156 -26.38 4.04 -87.08
N PRO A 157 -25.40 4.46 -86.24
CA PRO A 157 -24.45 5.53 -86.58
C PRO A 157 -23.61 5.30 -87.85
N VAL A 158 -23.42 4.03 -88.26
CA VAL A 158 -22.61 3.62 -89.42
C VAL A 158 -23.43 3.31 -90.68
N ALA A 159 -24.77 3.42 -90.63
CA ALA A 159 -25.63 3.15 -91.77
C ALA A 159 -25.80 4.39 -92.65
N LEU A 160 -25.31 4.36 -93.89
CA LEU A 160 -25.65 5.38 -94.90
C LEU A 160 -27.11 5.18 -95.33
N GLY A 161 -27.93 6.23 -95.25
CA GLY A 161 -29.32 6.22 -95.71
C GLY A 161 -30.37 6.72 -94.70
N GLY A 162 -30.00 7.00 -93.45
CA GLY A 162 -30.87 7.61 -92.45
C GLY A 162 -30.19 8.77 -91.72
N VAL A 163 -30.96 9.52 -90.91
CA VAL A 163 -30.39 10.50 -89.97
C VAL A 163 -29.49 9.75 -88.99
N LYS A 164 -28.22 10.15 -88.89
CA LYS A 164 -27.25 9.45 -88.06
C LYS A 164 -27.54 9.68 -86.59
N SER A 165 -27.59 8.59 -85.83
CA SER A 165 -27.52 8.67 -84.37
C SER A 165 -26.12 9.12 -83.97
N ALA A 166 -26.03 10.20 -83.19
CA ALA A 166 -24.81 10.67 -82.54
C ALA A 166 -25.12 10.98 -81.07
N ALA A 167 -24.34 10.43 -80.15
CA ALA A 167 -24.45 10.75 -78.73
C ALA A 167 -23.82 12.12 -78.46
N ALA A 168 -24.51 12.97 -77.68
CA ALA A 168 -23.96 14.23 -77.22
C ALA A 168 -22.73 13.97 -76.32
N PRO A 169 -21.56 14.59 -76.59
CA PRO A 169 -20.42 14.51 -75.68
C PRO A 169 -20.76 15.10 -74.30
N PRO A 170 -20.23 14.56 -73.20
CA PRO A 170 -20.46 15.10 -71.87
C PRO A 170 -20.19 16.61 -71.79
N HIS A 171 -21.13 17.33 -71.16
CA HIS A 171 -21.10 18.78 -70.95
C HIS A 171 -21.19 19.67 -72.21
N GLN A 172 -21.43 19.09 -73.40
CA GLN A 172 -21.69 19.85 -74.63
C GLN A 172 -23.17 19.87 -74.98
N PHE A 173 -23.67 21.00 -75.49
CA PHE A 173 -25.03 21.15 -76.01
C PHE A 173 -25.04 21.03 -77.54
N GLY A 174 -26.18 20.61 -78.09
CA GLY A 174 -26.38 20.51 -79.54
C GLY A 174 -26.45 21.89 -80.18
N THR A 175 -25.61 22.15 -81.17
CA THR A 175 -25.48 23.45 -81.86
C THR A 175 -26.10 23.48 -83.26
N GLY A 176 -26.41 22.32 -83.84
CA GLY A 176 -26.97 22.21 -85.18
C GLY A 176 -26.88 20.78 -85.76
N VAL A 177 -27.13 20.68 -87.06
CA VAL A 177 -26.91 19.47 -87.87
C VAL A 177 -26.21 19.91 -89.16
N ASP A 178 -25.19 19.18 -89.59
CA ASP A 178 -24.41 19.51 -90.79
C ASP A 178 -25.04 19.01 -92.10
N THR A 179 -24.47 19.41 -93.23
CA THR A 179 -24.90 19.01 -94.59
C THR A 179 -24.67 17.53 -94.91
N SER A 180 -24.05 16.76 -94.00
CA SER A 180 -23.85 15.31 -94.09
C SER A 180 -24.76 14.52 -93.11
N GLY A 181 -25.72 15.21 -92.48
CA GLY A 181 -26.68 14.63 -91.55
C GLY A 181 -26.12 14.26 -90.17
N ASN A 182 -24.97 14.82 -89.77
CA ASN A 182 -24.39 14.64 -88.44
C ASN A 182 -24.87 15.76 -87.49
N PRO A 183 -25.37 15.46 -86.28
CA PRO A 183 -25.55 16.46 -85.22
C PRO A 183 -24.21 17.06 -84.76
N THR A 184 -24.17 18.36 -84.47
CA THR A 184 -22.97 19.08 -83.99
C THR A 184 -23.14 19.51 -82.53
N PHE A 185 -22.04 19.56 -81.78
CA PHE A 185 -22.04 19.86 -80.34
C PHE A 185 -20.90 20.81 -79.94
N ALA A 186 -21.09 21.62 -78.90
CA ALA A 186 -20.05 22.45 -78.29
C ALA A 186 -20.35 22.75 -76.80
N GLN A 187 -19.33 23.14 -76.04
CA GLN A 187 -19.51 23.72 -74.71
C GLN A 187 -19.82 25.23 -74.83
N PRO A 188 -20.72 25.79 -74.00
CA PRO A 188 -20.92 27.23 -73.92
C PRO A 188 -19.83 27.86 -73.05
N ALA A 189 -19.48 29.10 -73.33
CA ALA A 189 -18.53 29.87 -72.53
C ALA A 189 -19.22 30.54 -71.33
N VAL A 190 -18.45 30.89 -70.29
CA VAL A 190 -18.97 31.63 -69.12
C VAL A 190 -19.56 32.99 -69.53
N SER A 191 -19.07 33.59 -70.62
CA SER A 191 -19.62 34.79 -71.25
C SER A 191 -21.08 34.67 -71.71
N ASP A 192 -21.56 33.45 -71.92
CA ASP A 192 -22.88 33.19 -72.50
C ASP A 192 -23.98 33.25 -71.41
N VAL A 193 -23.57 33.35 -70.14
CA VAL A 193 -24.44 33.53 -68.97
C VAL A 193 -24.63 35.02 -68.69
N SER A 194 -25.76 35.57 -69.16
CA SER A 194 -26.11 36.97 -68.91
C SER A 194 -26.57 37.23 -67.46
N GLY A 195 -26.44 38.48 -67.00
CA GLY A 195 -26.83 38.91 -65.65
C GLY A 195 -25.76 38.74 -64.56
N LEU A 196 -24.62 38.11 -64.86
CA LEU A 196 -23.49 38.02 -63.93
C LEU A 196 -22.74 39.37 -63.81
N ALA A 197 -22.38 39.75 -62.57
CA ALA A 197 -21.53 40.91 -62.33
C ALA A 197 -20.12 40.71 -62.90
N ALA A 198 -19.50 41.77 -63.45
CA ALA A 198 -18.24 41.70 -64.18
C ALA A 198 -17.10 41.00 -63.40
N ASN A 199 -16.99 41.25 -62.09
CA ASN A 199 -15.97 40.62 -61.23
C ASN A 199 -16.23 39.11 -61.04
N MET A 200 -17.49 38.67 -61.00
CA MET A 200 -17.82 37.24 -60.91
C MET A 200 -17.56 36.51 -62.24
N LEU A 201 -17.79 37.19 -63.38
CA LEU A 201 -17.44 36.66 -64.70
C LEU A 201 -15.93 36.38 -64.80
N ALA A 202 -15.09 37.29 -64.28
CA ALA A 202 -13.64 37.13 -64.23
C ALA A 202 -13.20 36.02 -63.25
N PHE A 203 -13.89 35.83 -62.13
CA PHE A 203 -13.58 34.77 -61.15
C PHE A 203 -13.92 33.37 -61.70
N LEU A 204 -15.08 33.18 -62.33
CA LEU A 204 -15.47 31.89 -62.92
C LEU A 204 -14.62 31.48 -64.14
N ALA A 205 -13.94 32.43 -64.80
CA ALA A 205 -13.10 32.17 -65.97
C ALA A 205 -11.70 31.61 -65.65
N GLY A 206 -11.29 31.54 -64.37
CA GLY A 206 -9.96 31.04 -63.96
C GLY A 206 -9.44 31.60 -62.64
N GLY A 207 -10.34 31.73 -61.65
CA GLY A 207 -10.16 32.59 -60.48
C GLY A 207 -8.90 32.37 -59.64
N THR A 208 -8.09 33.42 -59.56
CA THR A 208 -7.08 33.60 -58.52
C THR A 208 -7.71 34.07 -57.20
N SER A 209 -7.00 33.90 -56.08
CA SER A 209 -7.41 34.43 -54.77
C SER A 209 -7.58 35.95 -54.76
N ALA A 210 -6.86 36.69 -55.62
CA ALA A 210 -7.03 38.13 -55.79
C ALA A 210 -8.38 38.50 -56.41
N GLN A 211 -8.90 37.70 -57.36
CA GLN A 211 -10.22 37.91 -57.97
C GLN A 211 -11.35 37.56 -57.00
N LEU A 212 -11.16 36.55 -56.14
CA LEU A 212 -12.10 36.24 -55.05
C LEU A 212 -12.13 37.37 -54.00
N ALA A 213 -10.96 37.88 -53.59
CA ALA A 213 -10.88 39.01 -52.66
C ALA A 213 -11.52 40.29 -53.20
N ALA A 214 -11.50 40.51 -54.53
CA ALA A 214 -12.17 41.64 -55.18
C ALA A 214 -13.69 41.45 -55.39
N ALA A 215 -14.26 40.31 -54.99
CA ALA A 215 -15.70 40.02 -55.02
C ALA A 215 -16.36 40.08 -53.62
N MET A 216 -15.59 39.94 -52.55
CA MET A 216 -16.03 40.09 -51.15
C MET A 216 -15.91 41.58 -50.75
N VAL A 217 -17.00 42.34 -50.82
CA VAL A 217 -16.98 43.82 -50.72
C VAL A 217 -17.57 44.40 -49.42
N ASP A 218 -18.14 43.55 -48.57
CA ASP A 218 -18.88 43.89 -47.35
C ASP A 218 -18.13 43.54 -46.05
N GLU A 219 -17.07 42.74 -46.12
CA GLU A 219 -16.28 42.34 -44.95
C GLU A 219 -15.36 43.46 -44.43
N THR A 220 -15.48 43.78 -43.13
CA THR A 220 -14.73 44.88 -42.50
C THR A 220 -13.31 44.44 -42.08
N GLY A 221 -12.46 44.14 -43.07
CA GLY A 221 -11.06 43.78 -42.85
C GLY A 221 -10.25 43.63 -44.14
N SER A 222 -9.43 44.63 -44.48
CA SER A 222 -8.65 44.62 -45.72
C SER A 222 -7.31 43.86 -45.59
N GLY A 223 -7.25 42.61 -46.05
CA GLY A 223 -5.99 41.89 -46.22
C GLY A 223 -6.14 40.37 -46.46
N PRO A 224 -5.10 39.68 -46.98
CA PRO A 224 -5.15 38.25 -47.32
C PRO A 224 -5.14 37.29 -46.11
N LEU A 225 -5.57 37.76 -44.93
CA LEU A 225 -5.40 37.09 -43.64
C LEU A 225 -6.24 35.82 -43.44
N VAL A 226 -7.23 35.57 -44.30
CA VAL A 226 -8.16 34.43 -44.19
C VAL A 226 -7.55 33.11 -44.72
N PHE A 227 -6.50 33.17 -45.55
CA PHE A 227 -5.98 32.00 -46.29
C PHE A 227 -4.51 31.64 -45.98
N ALA A 228 -3.91 32.21 -44.94
CA ALA A 228 -2.56 31.85 -44.51
C ALA A 228 -2.58 30.74 -43.45
N THR A 229 -1.73 29.72 -43.57
CA THR A 229 -1.40 28.85 -42.45
C THR A 229 -0.70 29.68 -41.37
N ASN A 230 -1.21 29.68 -40.14
CA ASN A 230 -0.78 30.58 -39.05
C ASN A 230 -0.94 32.09 -39.39
N PRO A 231 -2.17 32.60 -39.54
CA PRO A 231 -2.40 34.00 -39.88
C PRO A 231 -2.04 34.92 -38.69
N THR A 232 -1.26 35.96 -38.97
CA THR A 232 -0.84 36.95 -37.95
C THR A 232 -2.01 37.85 -37.57
N VAL A 233 -2.67 37.57 -36.44
CA VAL A 233 -3.84 38.35 -35.98
C VAL A 233 -3.39 39.72 -35.46
N ALA A 234 -3.55 40.74 -36.30
CA ALA A 234 -3.36 42.14 -35.92
C ALA A 234 -4.58 42.65 -35.12
N LEU A 235 -4.54 42.47 -33.79
CA LEU A 235 -5.55 43.04 -32.91
C LEU A 235 -5.43 44.57 -32.87
N GLY A 236 -6.54 45.26 -33.13
CA GLY A 236 -6.62 46.71 -32.97
C GLY A 236 -6.78 47.11 -31.50
N SER A 237 -6.51 48.37 -31.18
CA SER A 237 -6.59 48.93 -29.81
C SER A 237 -8.00 48.96 -29.19
N ALA A 238 -9.02 48.42 -29.89
CA ALA A 238 -10.39 48.26 -29.41
C ALA A 238 -10.95 46.82 -29.59
N SER A 239 -10.10 45.82 -29.87
CA SER A 239 -10.54 44.43 -30.05
C SER A 239 -11.06 43.80 -28.75
N THR A 240 -12.28 43.28 -28.77
CA THR A 240 -12.93 42.60 -27.64
C THR A 240 -12.84 41.07 -27.76
N ALA A 241 -12.77 40.37 -26.62
CA ALA A 241 -12.73 38.91 -26.57
C ALA A 241 -13.38 38.37 -25.29
N VAL A 242 -13.84 37.12 -25.32
CA VAL A 242 -14.36 36.41 -24.14
C VAL A 242 -13.23 36.18 -23.15
N THR A 243 -13.45 36.53 -21.88
CA THR A 243 -12.48 36.32 -20.80
C THR A 243 -12.64 34.91 -20.21
N GLN A 244 -11.51 34.23 -20.00
CA GLN A 244 -11.46 32.84 -19.52
C GLN A 244 -11.71 32.78 -18.01
N THR A 245 -12.20 31.63 -17.54
CA THR A 245 -12.28 31.32 -16.11
C THR A 245 -10.87 31.26 -15.51
N PRO A 246 -10.63 31.80 -14.29
CA PRO A 246 -9.32 31.70 -13.63
C PRO A 246 -8.82 30.25 -13.55
N GLY A 247 -7.57 30.03 -13.96
CA GLY A 247 -6.94 28.69 -13.97
C GLY A 247 -6.95 27.98 -15.33
N ASP A 248 -7.45 28.60 -16.40
CA ASP A 248 -7.28 28.09 -17.77
C ASP A 248 -5.79 28.08 -18.16
N ASN A 249 -5.25 26.90 -18.46
CA ASN A 249 -3.85 26.65 -18.80
C ASN A 249 -3.62 26.35 -20.29
N SER A 250 -4.64 26.54 -21.14
CA SER A 250 -4.54 26.31 -22.57
C SER A 250 -3.84 27.47 -23.30
N THR A 251 -3.36 27.22 -24.53
CA THR A 251 -2.59 28.17 -25.35
C THR A 251 -3.42 29.29 -26.00
N LYS A 252 -4.49 29.74 -25.34
CA LYS A 252 -5.34 30.85 -25.80
C LYS A 252 -4.62 32.19 -25.61
N LEU A 253 -4.98 33.18 -26.44
CA LEU A 253 -4.61 34.57 -26.18
C LEU A 253 -5.39 35.08 -24.96
N ALA A 254 -4.69 35.61 -23.96
CA ALA A 254 -5.31 36.15 -22.75
C ALA A 254 -5.95 37.53 -23.03
N THR A 255 -7.12 37.79 -22.45
CA THR A 255 -7.73 39.13 -22.47
C THR A 255 -7.05 40.04 -21.45
N THR A 256 -7.13 41.36 -21.64
CA THR A 256 -6.67 42.32 -20.62
C THR A 256 -7.34 42.10 -19.27
N ALA A 257 -8.61 41.69 -19.24
CA ALA A 257 -9.31 41.35 -18.00
C ALA A 257 -8.76 40.08 -17.33
N TYR A 258 -8.37 39.04 -18.09
CA TYR A 258 -7.72 37.85 -17.56
C TYR A 258 -6.34 38.18 -16.97
N VAL A 259 -5.55 38.98 -17.70
CA VAL A 259 -4.23 39.44 -17.26
C VAL A 259 -4.33 40.31 -16.02
N GLN A 260 -5.26 41.27 -15.98
CA GLN A 260 -5.51 42.09 -14.79
C GLN A 260 -5.94 41.25 -13.60
N ALA A 261 -6.89 40.31 -13.76
CA ALA A 261 -7.31 39.42 -12.68
C ALA A 261 -6.18 38.53 -12.14
N ALA A 262 -5.19 38.18 -12.97
CA ALA A 262 -3.99 37.48 -12.54
C ALA A 262 -2.96 38.41 -11.85
N ILE A 263 -2.91 39.70 -12.19
CA ILE A 263 -2.02 40.70 -11.58
C ILE A 263 -2.55 41.18 -10.23
N PHE A 264 -3.87 41.42 -10.11
CA PHE A 264 -4.53 41.79 -8.86
C PHE A 264 -4.38 40.74 -7.74
N ALA A 265 -3.95 39.52 -8.07
CA ALA A 265 -3.64 38.49 -7.08
C ALA A 265 -2.40 38.81 -6.21
N THR A 266 -1.55 39.80 -6.54
CA THR A 266 -0.45 40.25 -5.66
C THR A 266 -0.03 41.71 -5.92
N THR A 267 -0.62 42.65 -5.19
CA THR A 267 -0.16 44.04 -5.04
C THR A 267 0.79 44.17 -3.84
N THR A 268 2.06 44.52 -4.10
CA THR A 268 3.04 44.81 -3.04
C THR A 268 3.06 46.31 -2.76
N LEU A 269 2.44 46.71 -1.64
CA LEU A 269 2.39 48.08 -1.15
C LEU A 269 3.76 48.51 -0.59
N PRO A 270 4.04 49.84 -0.52
CA PRO A 270 5.19 50.35 0.20
C PRO A 270 5.29 49.79 1.62
N ALA A 271 6.53 49.50 2.04
CA ALA A 271 6.81 48.92 3.35
C ALA A 271 6.43 49.89 4.48
N THR A 272 5.83 49.35 5.54
CA THR A 272 5.59 50.09 6.78
C THR A 272 6.81 50.01 7.69
N ARG A 273 7.03 51.04 8.52
CA ARG A 273 8.10 51.05 9.53
C ARG A 273 7.72 50.20 10.73
N LEU A 274 6.49 50.35 11.21
CA LEU A 274 5.97 49.71 12.42
C LEU A 274 4.58 49.12 12.14
N ALA A 275 4.19 48.09 12.86
CA ALA A 275 2.82 47.57 12.86
C ALA A 275 2.28 47.48 14.28
N THR A 276 0.97 47.74 14.46
CA THR A 276 0.36 47.69 15.78
C THR A 276 0.32 46.27 16.34
N THR A 277 0.64 46.09 17.63
CA THR A 277 0.47 44.83 18.38
C THR A 277 -0.90 44.76 19.07
N THR A 278 -1.36 45.87 19.64
CA THR A 278 -2.70 46.06 20.24
C THR A 278 -3.52 47.10 19.47
N ALA A 279 -4.67 47.52 19.99
CA ALA A 279 -5.23 48.83 19.64
C ALA A 279 -4.27 49.95 20.09
N LEU A 280 -4.33 51.10 19.42
CA LEU A 280 -3.64 52.31 19.88
C LEU A 280 -4.33 52.86 21.15
N PRO A 281 -3.64 53.72 21.95
CA PRO A 281 -4.31 54.54 22.95
C PRO A 281 -5.52 55.26 22.35
N ALA A 282 -6.60 55.44 23.11
CA ALA A 282 -7.91 55.85 22.58
C ALA A 282 -7.83 57.00 21.56
N VAL A 283 -8.38 56.77 20.37
CA VAL A 283 -8.37 57.70 19.22
C VAL A 283 -9.78 58.07 18.80
N THR A 284 -9.93 59.30 18.31
CA THR A 284 -11.09 59.74 17.51
C THR A 284 -10.76 59.51 16.04
N TYR A 285 -11.62 58.76 15.33
CA TYR A 285 -11.53 58.59 13.88
C TYR A 285 -12.35 59.68 13.16
N ALA A 286 -11.72 60.39 12.23
CA ALA A 286 -12.41 61.29 11.31
C ALA A 286 -12.26 60.73 9.89
N ASN A 287 -13.37 60.47 9.18
CA ASN A 287 -13.34 59.76 7.89
C ASN A 287 -12.86 60.60 6.69
N GLY A 288 -12.49 61.87 6.89
CA GLY A 288 -12.10 62.78 5.81
C GLY A 288 -13.17 62.88 4.70
N ALA A 289 -12.72 63.04 3.45
CA ALA A 289 -13.57 62.90 2.28
C ALA A 289 -13.57 61.44 1.80
N SER A 290 -14.43 60.61 2.40
CA SER A 290 -14.57 59.17 2.11
C SER A 290 -13.24 58.39 2.16
N GLY A 291 -12.42 58.71 3.16
CA GLY A 291 -11.08 58.16 3.39
C GLY A 291 -9.94 59.12 3.07
N VAL A 292 -10.09 60.01 2.08
CA VAL A 292 -9.06 61.00 1.74
C VAL A 292 -8.88 61.99 2.89
N GLY A 293 -7.67 62.04 3.44
CA GLY A 293 -7.36 62.84 4.63
C GLY A 293 -7.98 62.32 5.93
N ALA A 294 -8.46 61.07 5.97
CA ALA A 294 -8.98 60.46 7.19
C ALA A 294 -7.89 60.33 8.26
N THR A 295 -8.24 60.59 9.53
CA THR A 295 -7.29 60.60 10.64
C THR A 295 -7.69 59.74 11.82
N LEU A 296 -6.69 59.28 12.57
CA LEU A 296 -6.81 58.80 13.94
C LEU A 296 -6.05 59.78 14.85
N THR A 297 -6.80 60.59 15.59
CA THR A 297 -6.25 61.59 16.53
C THR A 297 -6.38 61.09 17.96
N ALA A 298 -5.31 61.12 18.75
CA ALA A 298 -5.36 60.65 20.13
C ALA A 298 -6.29 61.53 21.01
N SER A 299 -7.07 60.89 21.87
CA SER A 299 -7.97 61.55 22.83
C SER A 299 -7.25 62.10 24.08
N ALA A 300 -5.92 61.96 24.15
CA ALA A 300 -5.06 62.46 25.22
C ALA A 300 -3.68 62.84 24.68
N ASN A 301 -2.97 63.72 25.39
CA ASN A 301 -1.59 64.08 25.09
C ASN A 301 -0.65 62.91 25.40
N GLY A 302 0.26 62.62 24.47
CA GLY A 302 1.29 61.60 24.62
C GLY A 302 2.06 61.40 23.32
N ALA A 303 3.34 61.02 23.43
CA ALA A 303 4.13 60.62 22.27
C ALA A 303 3.73 59.21 21.82
N LEU A 304 3.60 59.00 20.51
CA LEU A 304 3.21 57.72 19.93
C LEU A 304 4.37 56.71 20.00
N THR A 305 4.12 55.60 20.68
CA THR A 305 4.92 54.37 20.59
C THR A 305 4.09 53.26 19.97
N VAL A 306 4.70 52.49 19.07
CA VAL A 306 4.09 51.33 18.42
C VAL A 306 5.11 50.20 18.46
N ASP A 307 4.68 49.03 18.97
CA ASP A 307 5.52 47.84 19.11
C ASP A 307 6.88 48.12 19.78
N GLY A 308 6.83 48.75 20.95
CA GLY A 308 8.01 49.10 21.76
C GLY A 308 8.87 50.25 21.21
N VAL A 309 8.62 50.73 19.99
CA VAL A 309 9.45 51.73 19.30
C VAL A 309 8.72 53.07 19.20
N ALA A 310 9.44 54.17 19.41
CA ALA A 310 8.91 55.52 19.20
C ALA A 310 8.68 55.80 17.70
N ALA A 311 7.52 56.40 17.38
CA ALA A 311 7.17 56.81 16.03
C ALA A 311 7.70 58.23 15.72
N ASN A 312 8.28 58.40 14.54
CA ASN A 312 8.77 59.67 14.02
C ASN A 312 7.74 60.31 13.08
N LEU A 313 7.91 61.60 12.79
CA LEU A 313 7.13 62.28 11.76
C LEU A 313 7.42 61.66 10.38
N ASN A 314 6.36 61.47 9.58
CA ASN A 314 6.37 60.79 8.28
C ASN A 314 6.64 59.26 8.31
N ASP A 315 6.74 58.63 9.49
CA ASP A 315 6.73 57.16 9.56
C ASP A 315 5.42 56.61 8.99
N VAL A 316 5.51 55.52 8.23
CA VAL A 316 4.33 54.76 7.79
C VAL A 316 4.09 53.61 8.77
N ILE A 317 2.86 53.47 9.26
CA ILE A 317 2.45 52.49 10.27
C ILE A 317 1.28 51.65 9.76
N LEU A 318 1.39 50.32 9.87
CA LEU A 318 0.30 49.39 9.66
C LEU A 318 -0.58 49.34 10.93
N VAL A 319 -1.75 49.96 10.87
CA VAL A 319 -2.75 49.95 11.93
C VAL A 319 -3.71 48.80 11.64
N LYS A 320 -3.56 47.67 12.37
CA LYS A 320 -4.23 46.40 12.06
C LYS A 320 -5.08 45.79 13.18
N ASN A 321 -5.02 46.32 14.41
CA ASN A 321 -5.82 45.83 15.55
C ASN A 321 -6.53 46.97 16.30
N GLN A 322 -7.11 47.94 15.58
CA GLN A 322 -8.06 48.87 16.20
C GLN A 322 -9.31 48.14 16.71
N ALA A 323 -9.93 48.70 17.76
CA ALA A 323 -11.17 48.17 18.34
C ALA A 323 -12.36 48.21 17.36
N SER A 324 -12.29 49.02 16.30
CA SER A 324 -13.23 49.02 15.18
C SER A 324 -12.46 48.81 13.87
N SER A 325 -12.67 47.68 13.20
CA SER A 325 -11.85 47.24 12.07
C SER A 325 -11.94 48.13 10.83
N PHE A 326 -12.98 48.96 10.65
CA PHE A 326 -13.03 49.98 9.59
C PHE A 326 -11.97 51.09 9.77
N GLN A 327 -11.38 51.21 10.96
CA GLN A 327 -10.29 52.13 11.27
C GLN A 327 -8.91 51.54 10.94
N ASN A 328 -8.80 50.24 10.65
CA ASN A 328 -7.55 49.65 10.21
C ASN A 328 -7.16 50.13 8.80
N GLY A 329 -5.86 50.03 8.49
CA GLY A 329 -5.27 50.46 7.24
C GLY A 329 -3.81 50.88 7.42
N ILE A 330 -3.23 51.48 6.37
CA ILE A 330 -1.89 52.04 6.40
C ILE A 330 -1.98 53.56 6.61
N TYR A 331 -1.24 54.07 7.59
CA TYR A 331 -1.28 55.47 8.00
C TYR A 331 0.12 56.09 8.06
N THR A 332 0.25 57.35 7.67
CA THR A 332 1.44 58.18 7.89
C THR A 332 1.29 58.96 9.20
N VAL A 333 2.36 59.02 10.00
CA VAL A 333 2.42 59.87 11.20
C VAL A 333 2.52 61.33 10.79
N THR A 334 1.46 62.10 11.03
CA THR A 334 1.39 63.55 10.73
C THR A 334 1.58 64.42 11.97
N ALA A 335 1.40 63.86 13.17
CA ALA A 335 1.98 64.40 14.40
C ALA A 335 2.39 63.24 15.34
N THR A 336 3.62 63.27 15.86
CA THR A 336 4.14 62.24 16.78
C THR A 336 3.52 62.30 18.17
N GLY A 337 2.88 63.42 18.52
CA GLY A 337 2.41 63.71 19.88
C GLY A 337 3.54 64.03 20.87
N SER A 338 3.17 64.55 22.04
CA SER A 338 4.06 64.93 23.15
C SER A 338 3.27 65.09 24.45
N ALA A 339 3.91 65.45 25.57
CA ALA A 339 3.19 65.83 26.79
C ALA A 339 2.22 67.04 26.58
N GLY A 340 2.48 67.89 25.58
CA GLY A 340 1.67 69.06 25.25
C GLY A 340 0.66 68.88 24.11
N ALA A 341 0.67 67.75 23.38
CA ALA A 341 -0.20 67.54 22.22
C ALA A 341 -0.51 66.05 21.95
N PRO A 342 -1.69 65.71 21.41
CA PRO A 342 -2.00 64.35 20.95
C PRO A 342 -1.17 63.97 19.72
N PHE A 343 -1.00 62.66 19.49
CA PHE A 343 -0.53 62.18 18.19
C PHE A 343 -1.66 62.23 17.15
N VAL A 344 -1.28 62.34 15.87
CA VAL A 344 -2.19 62.27 14.72
C VAL A 344 -1.58 61.34 13.68
N LEU A 345 -2.38 60.37 13.24
CA LEU A 345 -2.13 59.54 12.08
C LEU A 345 -3.09 59.94 10.97
N THR A 346 -2.63 60.02 9.72
CA THR A 346 -3.47 60.26 8.53
C THR A 346 -3.33 59.08 7.57
N ARG A 347 -4.42 58.60 6.95
CA ARG A 347 -4.33 57.48 5.98
C ARG A 347 -3.33 57.81 4.87
N ALA A 348 -2.48 56.84 4.53
CA ALA A 348 -1.44 57.01 3.51
C ALA A 348 -2.06 57.34 2.14
N THR A 349 -1.38 58.14 1.32
CA THR A 349 -1.91 58.67 0.04
C THR A 349 -2.05 57.64 -1.08
N TYR A 350 -1.71 56.38 -0.80
CA TYR A 350 -1.86 55.22 -1.66
C TYR A 350 -2.76 54.15 -1.00
N TYR A 351 -3.51 54.52 0.04
CA TYR A 351 -4.33 53.61 0.86
C TYR A 351 -5.52 54.31 1.52
N ASN A 352 -6.08 55.32 0.83
CA ASN A 352 -7.10 56.21 1.39
C ASN A 352 -8.40 56.35 0.57
N LEU A 353 -8.43 55.87 -0.67
CA LEU A 353 -9.66 55.63 -1.42
C LEU A 353 -10.11 54.16 -1.30
N SER A 354 -11.39 53.92 -1.60
CA SER A 354 -11.95 52.57 -1.72
C SER A 354 -11.28 51.75 -2.84
N ALA A 355 -10.80 52.42 -3.89
CA ALA A 355 -10.08 51.83 -5.03
C ALA A 355 -8.53 51.84 -4.86
N ASP A 356 -8.03 52.17 -3.66
CA ASP A 356 -6.61 51.99 -3.30
C ASP A 356 -6.38 50.70 -2.48
N ILE A 357 -7.45 49.93 -2.24
CA ILE A 357 -7.49 48.83 -1.27
C ILE A 357 -8.11 47.61 -1.92
N ASP A 358 -7.25 46.66 -2.28
CA ASP A 358 -7.60 45.44 -3.02
C ASP A 358 -7.47 44.20 -2.11
N LEU A 359 -8.19 43.12 -2.40
CA LEU A 359 -8.10 41.89 -1.63
C LEU A 359 -6.82 41.11 -1.99
N GLY A 360 -5.89 40.99 -1.04
CA GLY A 360 -4.58 40.38 -1.26
C GLY A 360 -3.40 41.36 -1.25
N ASP A 361 -3.67 42.66 -1.11
CA ASP A 361 -2.70 43.72 -0.80
C ASP A 361 -1.70 43.30 0.28
N GLN A 362 -0.39 43.43 0.01
CA GLN A 362 0.66 43.04 0.96
C GLN A 362 1.54 44.22 1.35
N THR A 363 1.84 44.37 2.64
CA THR A 363 2.91 45.26 3.11
C THR A 363 3.89 44.52 4.03
N PHE A 364 5.17 44.86 3.88
CA PHE A 364 6.25 44.38 4.73
C PHE A 364 6.50 45.37 5.87
N VAL A 365 6.68 44.86 7.09
CA VAL A 365 6.94 45.64 8.30
C VAL A 365 8.44 45.61 8.59
N THR A 366 9.11 46.76 8.52
CA THR A 366 10.58 46.84 8.58
C THR A 366 11.17 46.96 9.98
N GLY A 367 10.36 47.19 11.01
CA GLY A 367 10.80 47.33 12.40
C GLY A 367 9.68 47.21 13.44
N GLY A 368 10.03 47.43 14.69
CA GLY A 368 9.22 47.08 15.87
C GLY A 368 9.85 45.92 16.65
N ALA A 369 9.50 45.77 17.93
CA ALA A 369 10.06 44.76 18.83
C ALA A 369 9.56 43.32 18.55
N THR A 370 8.30 43.14 18.12
CA THR A 370 7.73 41.82 17.77
C THR A 370 7.21 41.71 16.34
N GLN A 371 6.97 42.82 15.67
CA GLN A 371 6.41 42.89 14.31
C GLN A 371 7.46 43.19 13.22
N GLY A 372 8.71 43.48 13.59
CA GLY A 372 9.79 43.68 12.61
C GLY A 372 10.01 42.44 11.75
N ALA A 373 10.25 42.64 10.46
CA ALA A 373 10.38 41.59 9.44
C ALA A 373 9.17 40.66 9.29
N THR A 374 7.94 41.20 9.43
CA THR A 374 6.69 40.46 9.15
C THR A 374 5.98 40.99 7.90
N THR A 375 5.34 40.11 7.14
CA THR A 375 4.49 40.48 6.00
C THR A 375 3.02 40.31 6.38
N TRP A 376 2.21 41.31 6.07
CA TRP A 376 0.78 41.32 6.35
C TRP A 376 -0.02 41.57 5.08
N THR A 377 -1.10 40.79 4.92
CA THR A 377 -1.93 40.76 3.71
C THR A 377 -3.37 41.13 4.05
N GLN A 378 -3.98 42.06 3.29
CA GLN A 378 -5.38 42.45 3.45
C GLN A 378 -6.29 41.26 3.12
N ASN A 379 -7.19 40.90 4.04
CA ASN A 379 -7.97 39.66 3.97
C ASN A 379 -9.48 39.81 4.31
N ALA A 380 -10.02 41.03 4.22
CA ALA A 380 -11.40 41.35 4.56
C ALA A 380 -12.33 41.38 3.34
N LYS A 381 -12.09 42.31 2.42
CA LYS A 381 -13.03 42.65 1.33
C LYS A 381 -12.30 43.37 0.19
N GLU A 382 -12.73 43.10 -1.03
CA GLU A 382 -12.37 43.83 -2.24
C GLU A 382 -13.02 45.23 -2.28
N ASN A 383 -12.23 46.27 -2.54
CA ASN A 383 -12.61 47.69 -2.54
C ASN A 383 -13.57 48.10 -1.39
N PRO A 384 -13.13 48.07 -0.12
CA PRO A 384 -13.97 48.40 1.03
C PRO A 384 -14.38 49.89 1.04
N VAL A 385 -15.59 50.18 1.52
CA VAL A 385 -16.09 51.53 1.74
C VAL A 385 -15.46 52.11 3.01
N ILE A 386 -14.61 53.11 2.83
CA ILE A 386 -13.77 53.65 3.90
C ILE A 386 -14.62 54.28 5.00
N GLY A 387 -14.39 53.84 6.24
CA GLY A 387 -15.11 54.30 7.43
C GLY A 387 -16.38 53.52 7.77
N THR A 388 -16.79 52.53 6.96
CA THR A 388 -17.91 51.63 7.28
C THR A 388 -17.54 50.16 7.18
N ASP A 389 -16.84 49.75 6.12
CA ASP A 389 -16.49 48.34 5.91
C ASP A 389 -15.27 47.93 6.78
N PRO A 390 -15.28 46.72 7.37
CA PRO A 390 -14.11 46.15 8.03
C PRO A 390 -12.88 46.07 7.11
N ILE A 391 -11.72 46.46 7.63
CA ILE A 391 -10.42 46.17 7.03
C ILE A 391 -9.65 45.29 8.03
N THR A 392 -9.13 44.16 7.57
CA THR A 392 -8.33 43.23 8.39
C THR A 392 -7.10 42.79 7.62
N PHE A 393 -6.06 42.45 8.37
CA PHE A 393 -4.81 41.94 7.83
C PHE A 393 -4.44 40.63 8.52
N ALA A 394 -4.06 39.62 7.75
CA ALA A 394 -3.49 38.38 8.23
C ALA A 394 -1.97 38.38 8.03
N GLN A 395 -1.21 37.77 8.93
CA GLN A 395 0.23 37.59 8.74
C GLN A 395 0.49 36.47 7.75
N THR A 396 1.26 36.75 6.70
CA THR A 396 1.58 35.80 5.63
C THR A 396 3.05 35.39 5.60
N ALA A 397 3.95 36.14 6.26
CA ALA A 397 5.33 35.73 6.48
C ALA A 397 5.97 36.39 7.72
N GLY A 398 7.14 35.89 8.11
CA GLY A 398 8.04 36.52 9.11
C GLY A 398 8.01 35.87 10.49
N VAL A 399 8.59 36.57 11.47
CA VAL A 399 8.59 36.13 12.88
C VAL A 399 7.17 36.07 13.44
N GLY A 400 6.84 35.05 14.21
CA GLY A 400 5.51 34.88 14.81
C GLY A 400 4.45 34.17 13.94
N SER A 401 4.74 33.85 12.66
CA SER A 401 3.83 33.01 11.83
C SER A 401 3.58 31.61 12.42
N TYR A 402 4.43 31.16 13.34
CA TYR A 402 4.31 29.89 14.06
C TYR A 402 4.70 30.07 15.54
N THR A 403 3.92 29.49 16.44
CA THR A 403 4.20 29.46 17.89
C THR A 403 4.39 28.01 18.33
N ALA A 404 5.48 27.71 19.02
CA ALA A 404 5.68 26.41 19.65
C ALA A 404 4.89 26.31 20.97
N GLY A 405 4.14 25.24 21.14
CA GLY A 405 3.57 24.86 22.43
C GLY A 405 4.60 24.15 23.32
N ASN A 406 4.28 24.00 24.61
CA ASN A 406 5.15 23.35 25.59
C ASN A 406 5.64 21.97 25.10
N GLY A 407 6.94 21.71 25.25
CA GLY A 407 7.59 20.47 24.80
C GLY A 407 8.03 20.47 23.33
N LEU A 408 7.79 21.56 22.58
CA LEU A 408 8.35 21.78 21.25
C LEU A 408 9.29 23.00 21.25
N THR A 409 10.40 22.89 20.52
CA THR A 409 11.26 24.03 20.18
C THR A 409 11.02 24.40 18.71
N LEU A 410 10.82 25.68 18.40
CA LEU A 410 10.82 26.18 17.01
C LEU A 410 12.18 26.81 16.70
N ALA A 411 12.99 26.12 15.90
CA ALA A 411 14.29 26.58 15.43
C ALA A 411 14.16 27.07 13.98
N GLY A 412 13.97 28.37 13.78
CA GLY A 412 13.70 28.96 12.47
C GLY A 412 12.37 28.47 11.91
N THR A 413 12.42 27.55 10.93
CA THR A 413 11.24 26.92 10.31
C THR A 413 10.99 25.49 10.77
N GLN A 414 11.85 24.91 11.63
CA GLN A 414 11.72 23.53 12.08
C GLN A 414 11.17 23.45 13.51
N PHE A 415 10.05 22.74 13.67
CA PHE A 415 9.62 22.24 14.98
C PHE A 415 10.40 20.97 15.34
N ALA A 416 11.02 20.98 16.51
CA ALA A 416 11.66 19.82 17.14
C ALA A 416 10.99 19.51 18.49
N ILE A 417 11.16 18.29 19.00
CA ILE A 417 10.87 18.00 20.42
C ILE A 417 11.92 18.72 21.26
N ASP A 418 11.50 19.45 22.29
CA ASP A 418 12.43 20.13 23.18
C ASP A 418 13.10 19.11 24.11
N THR A 419 14.36 18.78 23.81
CA THR A 419 15.15 17.81 24.58
C THR A 419 15.69 18.37 25.90
N THR A 420 15.47 19.65 26.20
CA THR A 420 15.82 20.29 27.48
C THR A 420 14.65 20.30 28.47
N ILE A 421 13.40 20.17 27.98
CA ILE A 421 12.20 19.98 28.80
C ILE A 421 12.17 18.54 29.36
N VAL A 422 12.87 18.34 30.48
CA VAL A 422 12.79 17.11 31.29
C VAL A 422 11.53 17.11 32.17
N THR A 423 10.79 18.22 32.23
CA THR A 423 9.87 18.53 33.34
C THR A 423 8.44 18.92 32.93
N ASP A 424 7.85 18.26 31.92
CA ASP A 424 6.39 18.06 32.00
C ASP A 424 6.11 16.79 32.80
N LEU A 425 6.04 16.95 34.13
CA LEU A 425 5.57 15.92 35.06
C LEU A 425 4.04 16.02 35.31
N SER A 426 3.36 16.95 34.63
CA SER A 426 1.93 17.24 34.79
C SER A 426 1.05 16.53 33.77
N SER A 427 1.54 16.29 32.56
CA SER A 427 0.81 15.66 31.45
C SER A 427 1.34 14.26 31.13
N ALA A 428 0.43 13.33 30.83
CA ALA A 428 0.80 12.02 30.30
C ALA A 428 1.13 12.13 28.79
N GLN A 429 2.40 12.36 28.45
CA GLN A 429 2.83 12.56 27.07
C GLN A 429 2.80 11.26 26.24
N SER A 430 1.89 11.20 25.26
CA SER A 430 1.68 10.03 24.40
C SER A 430 2.38 10.19 23.05
N LEU A 431 3.53 9.50 22.88
CA LEU A 431 4.27 9.47 21.62
C LEU A 431 3.73 8.34 20.72
N SER A 432 2.66 8.64 19.97
CA SER A 432 2.15 7.73 18.95
C SER A 432 3.14 7.54 17.79
N ASN A 433 3.10 6.35 17.18
CA ASN A 433 3.91 5.99 16.00
C ASN A 433 5.45 6.13 16.19
N LYS A 434 5.96 5.87 17.40
CA LYS A 434 7.40 5.78 17.72
C LYS A 434 7.74 4.43 18.33
N THR A 435 8.73 3.74 17.75
CA THR A 435 9.24 2.47 18.29
C THR A 435 10.35 2.71 19.30
N LEU A 436 10.01 2.76 20.59
CA LEU A 436 11.00 2.76 21.67
C LEU A 436 11.51 1.33 21.90
N VAL A 437 12.59 0.96 21.21
CA VAL A 437 13.23 -0.36 21.37
C VAL A 437 13.98 -0.38 22.70
N SER A 438 13.54 -1.24 23.63
CA SER A 438 14.21 -1.54 24.90
C SER A 438 14.64 -0.32 25.73
N PRO A 439 13.70 0.56 26.16
CA PRO A 439 14.03 1.71 27.00
C PRO A 439 14.61 1.28 28.36
N ALA A 440 15.71 1.91 28.76
CA ALA A 440 16.30 1.71 30.08
C ALA A 440 15.43 2.39 31.16
N LEU A 441 14.77 1.60 31.99
CA LEU A 441 13.95 2.11 33.09
C LEU A 441 14.83 2.37 34.32
N THR A 442 14.89 3.64 34.75
CA THR A 442 15.65 4.08 35.93
C THR A 442 14.70 4.62 37.02
N GLY A 443 15.17 4.66 38.27
CA GLY A 443 14.35 5.11 39.40
C GLY A 443 13.29 4.08 39.82
N VAL A 444 12.04 4.54 40.00
CA VAL A 444 10.92 3.72 40.49
C VAL A 444 9.78 3.72 39.46
N PRO A 445 9.88 2.92 38.38
CA PRO A 445 8.85 2.86 37.35
C PRO A 445 7.55 2.22 37.89
N THR A 446 6.41 2.87 37.65
CA THR A 446 5.09 2.33 37.97
C THR A 446 4.57 1.45 36.84
N ALA A 447 4.07 0.26 37.18
CA ALA A 447 3.43 -0.66 36.25
C ALA A 447 2.13 -1.22 36.87
N PRO A 448 1.08 -1.46 36.07
CA PRO A 448 -0.10 -2.19 36.53
C PRO A 448 0.30 -3.55 37.13
N THR A 449 -0.30 -3.92 38.26
CA THR A 449 -0.02 -5.22 38.88
C THR A 449 -0.88 -6.28 38.25
N ALA A 450 -0.24 -7.21 37.53
CA ALA A 450 -0.91 -8.34 36.88
C ALA A 450 -1.58 -9.29 37.90
N ALA A 451 -2.61 -10.01 37.45
CA ALA A 451 -3.24 -11.05 38.27
C ALA A 451 -2.30 -12.25 38.47
N ALA A 452 -2.43 -12.93 39.61
CA ALA A 452 -1.66 -14.13 39.92
C ALA A 452 -1.83 -15.20 38.81
N GLY A 453 -0.73 -15.87 38.45
CA GLY A 453 -0.71 -16.83 37.34
C GLY A 453 -0.54 -16.24 35.93
N THR A 454 -0.45 -14.91 35.78
CA THR A 454 -0.15 -14.28 34.48
C THR A 454 1.23 -14.70 33.98
N SER A 455 1.29 -15.32 32.80
CA SER A 455 2.53 -15.70 32.11
C SER A 455 2.55 -15.09 30.70
N SER A 456 3.31 -14.01 30.52
CA SER A 456 3.42 -13.27 29.26
C SER A 456 4.65 -12.35 29.29
N ALA A 457 4.98 -11.69 28.18
CA ALA A 457 6.09 -10.74 28.08
C ALA A 457 5.85 -9.37 28.77
N GLN A 458 4.89 -9.28 29.69
CA GLN A 458 4.62 -8.07 30.48
C GLN A 458 5.71 -7.87 31.55
N ILE A 459 6.00 -6.61 31.88
CA ILE A 459 6.89 -6.26 33.00
C ILE A 459 6.18 -6.63 34.31
N ALA A 460 6.83 -7.45 35.13
CA ALA A 460 6.34 -7.77 36.47
C ALA A 460 6.48 -6.56 37.40
N SER A 461 5.38 -6.17 38.06
CA SER A 461 5.44 -5.18 39.14
C SER A 461 6.11 -5.76 40.39
N THR A 462 6.66 -4.91 41.24
CA THR A 462 7.22 -5.32 42.54
C THR A 462 6.17 -6.01 43.43
N ALA A 463 4.91 -5.58 43.36
CA ALA A 463 3.80 -6.20 44.07
C ALA A 463 3.47 -7.61 43.54
N PHE A 464 3.51 -7.84 42.21
CA PHE A 464 3.35 -9.16 41.62
C PHE A 464 4.47 -10.12 42.07
N ALA A 465 5.73 -9.66 42.00
CA ALA A 465 6.88 -10.44 42.44
C ALA A 465 6.81 -10.80 43.94
N ALA A 466 6.42 -9.85 44.79
CA ALA A 466 6.26 -10.06 46.23
C ALA A 466 5.12 -11.05 46.54
N ALA A 467 3.97 -10.95 45.86
CA ALA A 467 2.86 -11.87 46.02
C ALA A 467 3.21 -13.31 45.59
N ALA A 468 3.93 -13.45 44.46
CA ALA A 468 4.43 -14.74 44.00
C ALA A 468 5.41 -15.37 45.01
N ALA A 469 6.39 -14.60 45.51
CA ALA A 469 7.35 -15.06 46.52
C ALA A 469 6.69 -15.43 47.85
N ALA A 470 5.69 -14.68 48.31
CA ALA A 470 4.92 -15.00 49.50
C ALA A 470 4.13 -16.31 49.34
N THR A 471 3.53 -16.52 48.17
CA THR A 471 2.75 -17.73 47.84
C THR A 471 3.67 -18.97 47.81
N ALA A 472 4.85 -18.86 47.20
CA ALA A 472 5.85 -19.94 47.13
C ALA A 472 6.46 -20.32 48.49
N ALA A 473 6.36 -19.44 49.50
CA ALA A 473 6.89 -19.70 50.84
C ALA A 473 5.91 -20.40 51.80
N ALA A 474 4.61 -20.40 51.49
CA ALA A 474 3.59 -20.98 52.36
C ALA A 474 3.66 -22.52 52.36
N GLY A 475 3.62 -23.14 53.54
CA GLY A 475 3.76 -24.59 53.70
C GLY A 475 5.20 -25.11 53.57
N SER A 476 6.20 -24.23 53.49
CA SER A 476 7.61 -24.65 53.61
C SER A 476 7.92 -25.11 55.04
N LEU A 477 8.70 -26.19 55.18
CA LEU A 477 9.13 -26.72 56.49
C LEU A 477 10.16 -25.76 57.10
N VAL A 478 9.86 -25.24 58.28
CA VAL A 478 10.68 -24.29 59.04
C VAL A 478 11.64 -25.03 59.99
N ASN A 479 11.14 -26.04 60.71
CA ASN A 479 11.93 -26.80 61.67
C ASN A 479 11.26 -28.15 62.01
N VAL A 480 12.01 -29.04 62.66
CA VAL A 480 11.52 -30.27 63.29
C VAL A 480 11.96 -30.30 64.75
N GLN A 481 11.02 -30.24 65.68
CA GLN A 481 11.30 -30.36 67.11
C GLN A 481 10.87 -31.73 67.63
N VAL A 482 11.77 -32.44 68.31
CA VAL A 482 11.45 -33.66 69.07
C VAL A 482 11.51 -33.34 70.56
N LYS A 483 10.51 -33.77 71.33
CA LYS A 483 10.45 -33.64 72.79
C LYS A 483 10.41 -35.04 73.42
N THR A 484 11.47 -35.38 74.15
CA THR A 484 11.63 -36.63 74.92
C THR A 484 11.60 -36.40 76.43
N ALA A 485 11.47 -35.15 76.86
CA ALA A 485 11.23 -34.74 78.24
C ALA A 485 10.10 -33.68 78.29
N SER A 486 9.36 -33.64 79.40
CA SER A 486 8.30 -32.65 79.64
C SER A 486 8.87 -31.23 79.76
N GLY A 487 8.10 -30.24 79.32
CA GLY A 487 8.50 -28.82 79.33
C GLY A 487 7.59 -27.96 78.47
N THR A 488 8.12 -26.89 77.88
CA THR A 488 7.37 -26.00 76.99
C THR A 488 7.84 -26.17 75.54
N TYR A 489 6.91 -26.35 74.62
CA TYR A 489 7.14 -26.11 73.19
C TYR A 489 7.08 -24.61 72.95
N THR A 490 8.12 -24.08 72.31
CA THR A 490 8.19 -22.70 71.82
C THR A 490 8.30 -22.77 70.30
N PRO A 491 7.42 -22.09 69.53
CA PRO A 491 7.51 -22.11 68.08
C PRO A 491 8.82 -21.53 67.54
N THR A 492 9.32 -22.10 66.45
CA THR A 492 10.46 -21.49 65.72
C THR A 492 10.01 -20.19 65.05
N ALA A 493 10.86 -19.16 65.09
CA ALA A 493 10.57 -17.86 64.48
C ALA A 493 10.27 -18.00 62.98
N GLY A 494 9.08 -17.55 62.56
CA GLY A 494 8.61 -17.66 61.18
C GLY A 494 7.77 -18.91 60.86
N ALA A 495 7.60 -19.84 61.81
CA ALA A 495 6.55 -20.84 61.71
C ALA A 495 5.17 -20.21 61.98
N SER A 496 4.16 -20.61 61.22
CA SER A 496 2.75 -20.24 61.46
C SER A 496 1.84 -21.45 61.64
N ARG A 497 2.28 -22.66 61.23
CA ARG A 497 1.52 -23.92 61.26
C ARG A 497 2.39 -25.06 61.80
N ALA A 498 1.77 -26.12 62.29
CA ALA A 498 2.51 -27.33 62.66
C ALA A 498 1.69 -28.62 62.45
N ILE A 499 2.39 -29.75 62.30
CA ILE A 499 1.84 -31.09 62.49
C ILE A 499 2.47 -31.66 63.76
N VAL A 500 1.64 -32.05 64.73
CA VAL A 500 2.09 -32.57 66.03
C VAL A 500 1.65 -34.01 66.18
N PHE A 501 2.59 -34.88 66.57
CA PHE A 501 2.38 -36.29 66.91
C PHE A 501 2.68 -36.45 68.39
N VAL A 502 1.69 -36.79 69.21
CA VAL A 502 1.82 -37.02 70.66
C VAL A 502 1.66 -38.50 70.92
N THR A 503 2.68 -39.17 71.47
CA THR A 503 2.65 -40.61 71.76
C THR A 503 2.83 -40.84 73.26
N GLY A 504 1.92 -41.60 73.88
CA GLY A 504 2.00 -41.99 75.30
C GLY A 504 3.14 -42.98 75.58
N GLY A 505 3.50 -43.18 76.85
CA GLY A 505 4.45 -44.22 77.25
C GLY A 505 3.87 -45.63 77.12
N GLY A 506 4.70 -46.63 76.82
CA GLY A 506 4.29 -48.03 76.87
C GLY A 506 4.25 -48.56 78.31
N ALA A 507 3.42 -49.56 78.59
CA ALA A 507 3.47 -50.30 79.84
C ALA A 507 4.64 -51.28 79.86
N GLY A 508 5.12 -51.64 81.05
CA GLY A 508 6.03 -52.78 81.20
C GLY A 508 5.27 -54.11 81.15
N GLY A 509 5.93 -55.15 80.63
CA GLY A 509 5.44 -56.53 80.74
C GLY A 509 5.47 -57.01 82.19
N THR A 510 4.71 -58.06 82.52
CA THR A 510 4.64 -58.55 83.91
C THR A 510 5.87 -59.34 84.34
N THR A 511 6.17 -59.26 85.64
CA THR A 511 7.17 -60.10 86.31
C THR A 511 6.55 -61.44 86.74
N GLY A 512 7.34 -62.51 86.65
CA GLY A 512 6.94 -63.83 87.15
C GLY A 512 6.84 -63.85 88.68
N THR A 513 5.66 -64.15 89.21
CA THR A 513 5.41 -64.34 90.66
C THR A 513 5.00 -65.78 91.03
N GLY A 514 5.13 -66.71 90.07
CA GLY A 514 4.81 -68.13 90.21
C GLY A 514 5.10 -68.88 88.91
N SER A 515 4.79 -70.18 88.86
CA SER A 515 5.07 -71.05 87.71
C SER A 515 4.03 -70.91 86.57
N GLY A 516 3.81 -69.68 86.10
CA GLY A 516 2.82 -69.32 85.08
C GLY A 516 3.33 -68.21 84.17
N SER A 517 2.68 -68.02 83.01
CA SER A 517 3.20 -67.21 81.91
C SER A 517 2.96 -65.71 82.03
N GLU A 518 3.99 -64.93 81.78
CA GLU A 518 3.99 -63.48 81.90
C GLU A 518 3.51 -62.82 80.60
N SER A 519 2.68 -61.78 80.71
CA SER A 519 2.08 -61.09 79.56
C SER A 519 2.82 -59.79 79.25
N GLY A 520 2.85 -59.39 77.98
CA GLY A 520 3.46 -58.13 77.54
C GLY A 520 2.62 -56.90 77.92
N GLY A 521 3.28 -55.76 78.09
CA GLY A 521 2.63 -54.48 78.32
C GLY A 521 2.02 -53.91 77.04
N GLY A 522 0.93 -53.12 77.15
CA GLY A 522 0.37 -52.41 76.01
C GLY A 522 1.23 -51.21 75.58
N ALA A 523 1.11 -50.79 74.33
CA ALA A 523 1.72 -49.55 73.86
C ALA A 523 0.89 -48.31 74.26
N GLY A 524 1.54 -47.16 74.35
CA GLY A 524 0.87 -45.86 74.40
C GLY A 524 0.14 -45.52 73.10
N ALA A 525 -0.93 -44.75 73.21
CA ALA A 525 -1.67 -44.20 72.08
C ALA A 525 -0.82 -43.24 71.24
N THR A 526 -1.30 -42.84 70.06
CA THR A 526 -0.74 -41.69 69.34
C THR A 526 -1.84 -40.77 68.81
N ALA A 527 -1.83 -39.51 69.25
CA ALA A 527 -2.69 -38.44 68.73
C ALA A 527 -1.91 -37.61 67.70
N ILE A 528 -2.49 -37.39 66.52
CA ILE A 528 -1.88 -36.61 65.44
C ILE A 528 -2.83 -35.45 65.09
N PHE A 529 -2.32 -34.22 65.01
CA PHE A 529 -3.14 -33.05 64.69
C PHE A 529 -2.40 -31.93 63.99
N PHE A 530 -3.18 -31.07 63.33
CA PHE A 530 -2.71 -29.87 62.64
C PHE A 530 -2.98 -28.62 63.48
N MET A 531 -1.97 -27.78 63.66
CA MET A 531 -2.09 -26.44 64.23
C MET A 531 -2.08 -25.39 63.12
N ASN A 532 -3.07 -24.50 63.11
CA ASN A 532 -3.02 -23.24 62.37
C ASN A 532 -2.92 -22.12 63.41
N GLY A 533 -1.84 -21.33 63.37
CA GLY A 533 -1.48 -20.43 64.47
C GLY A 533 -0.70 -21.16 65.57
N VAL A 534 0.59 -21.41 65.34
CA VAL A 534 1.48 -21.97 66.38
C VAL A 534 1.69 -20.97 67.52
N SER A 535 1.71 -21.48 68.75
CA SER A 535 1.87 -20.73 69.99
C SER A 535 2.64 -21.57 71.00
N ALA A 536 3.14 -20.97 72.08
CA ALA A 536 3.79 -21.75 73.13
C ALA A 536 2.79 -22.68 73.83
N GLN A 537 3.16 -23.94 74.05
CA GLN A 537 2.28 -24.98 74.61
C GLN A 537 3.02 -25.85 75.62
N THR A 538 2.33 -26.28 76.67
CA THR A 538 2.85 -27.27 77.63
C THR A 538 2.93 -28.63 76.96
N VAL A 539 4.08 -29.29 77.11
CA VAL A 539 4.36 -30.64 76.63
C VAL A 539 4.61 -31.55 77.82
N THR A 540 3.82 -32.61 77.95
CA THR A 540 4.04 -33.69 78.92
C THR A 540 4.49 -34.92 78.16
N ILE A 541 5.61 -35.52 78.58
CA ILE A 541 6.08 -36.81 78.08
C ILE A 541 5.76 -37.88 79.12
N GLY A 542 4.94 -38.85 78.73
CA GLY A 542 4.62 -40.00 79.55
C GLY A 542 5.84 -40.90 79.76
N SER A 543 6.13 -41.24 81.01
CA SER A 543 7.19 -42.20 81.34
C SER A 543 6.88 -43.59 80.78
N GLY A 544 7.91 -44.35 80.42
CA GLY A 544 7.76 -45.78 80.20
C GLY A 544 7.38 -46.47 81.51
N GLY A 545 6.47 -47.43 81.44
CA GLY A 545 6.09 -48.25 82.58
C GLY A 545 7.22 -49.18 82.99
N ALA A 546 7.54 -49.21 84.28
CA ALA A 546 8.34 -50.28 84.87
C ALA A 546 7.63 -51.63 84.71
N ALA A 547 8.31 -52.74 84.98
CA ALA A 547 7.74 -54.09 84.88
C ALA A 547 6.42 -54.19 85.69
N GLY A 548 5.34 -54.63 85.04
CA GLY A 548 3.99 -54.70 85.61
C GLY A 548 3.27 -53.36 85.81
N ALA A 549 3.85 -52.22 85.42
CA ALA A 549 3.27 -50.89 85.57
C ALA A 549 2.79 -50.31 84.22
N ALA A 550 1.73 -49.51 84.28
CA ALA A 550 1.20 -48.79 83.12
C ALA A 550 2.18 -47.70 82.63
N GLY A 551 2.10 -47.35 81.35
CA GLY A 551 2.80 -46.21 80.79
C GLY A 551 2.12 -44.89 81.17
N GLY A 552 2.91 -43.82 81.28
CA GLY A 552 2.38 -42.48 81.50
C GLY A 552 1.69 -41.91 80.25
N SER A 553 0.69 -41.05 80.44
CA SER A 553 0.11 -40.28 79.33
C SER A 553 1.03 -39.15 78.88
N SER A 554 1.17 -38.97 77.56
CA SER A 554 1.78 -37.78 76.97
C SER A 554 0.70 -36.76 76.59
N ALA A 555 1.04 -35.48 76.56
CA ALA A 555 0.14 -34.40 76.21
C ALA A 555 0.84 -33.25 75.49
N PHE A 556 0.10 -32.52 74.67
CA PHE A 556 0.50 -31.24 74.09
C PHE A 556 -0.71 -30.30 74.15
N GLY A 557 -0.66 -29.32 75.06
CA GLY A 557 -1.84 -28.53 75.41
C GLY A 557 -3.01 -29.42 75.88
N THR A 558 -4.12 -29.39 75.15
CA THR A 558 -5.32 -30.22 75.43
C THR A 558 -5.36 -31.55 74.67
N VAL A 559 -4.40 -31.83 73.79
CA VAL A 559 -4.31 -33.10 73.05
C VAL A 559 -3.56 -34.13 73.89
N THR A 560 -4.15 -35.30 74.08
CA THR A 560 -3.62 -36.32 75.00
C THR A 560 -3.51 -37.68 74.30
N ALA A 561 -2.42 -38.39 74.61
CA ALA A 561 -2.20 -39.77 74.20
C ALA A 561 -1.88 -40.57 75.46
N ASN A 562 -2.84 -41.36 75.92
CA ASN A 562 -2.67 -42.14 77.14
C ASN A 562 -1.63 -43.23 76.95
N GLY A 563 -0.91 -43.54 78.02
CA GLY A 563 0.03 -44.65 78.02
C GLY A 563 -0.68 -46.00 77.94
N GLY A 564 0.07 -47.05 77.65
CA GLY A 564 -0.43 -48.41 77.66
C GLY A 564 -0.86 -48.86 79.06
N SER A 565 -1.88 -49.70 79.14
CA SER A 565 -2.26 -50.37 80.38
C SER A 565 -1.25 -51.47 80.73
N ALA A 566 -0.99 -51.67 82.01
CA ALA A 566 -0.36 -52.90 82.50
C ALA A 566 -1.23 -54.14 82.14
N ALA A 567 -0.60 -55.30 81.98
CA ALA A 567 -1.32 -56.55 81.83
C ALA A 567 -2.04 -56.93 83.13
N ALA A 568 -3.34 -57.20 83.06
CA ALA A 568 -4.16 -57.49 84.23
C ALA A 568 -3.92 -58.89 84.82
N SER A 569 -3.35 -59.82 84.06
CA SER A 569 -3.04 -61.19 84.50
C SER A 569 -2.04 -61.92 83.59
N GLN A 570 -1.63 -63.11 84.03
CA GLN A 570 -0.77 -64.08 83.32
C GLN A 570 -1.40 -64.73 82.07
N SER A 571 -2.45 -64.13 81.50
CA SER A 571 -3.20 -64.72 80.37
C SER A 571 -3.76 -63.70 79.36
N LEU A 572 -3.65 -62.41 79.64
CA LEU A 572 -4.05 -61.31 78.75
C LEU A 572 -3.01 -60.20 78.83
N GLY A 573 -2.51 -59.76 77.68
CA GLY A 573 -1.61 -58.62 77.58
C GLY A 573 -2.23 -57.30 78.04
N GLY A 574 -1.35 -56.34 78.32
CA GLY A 574 -1.75 -54.98 78.64
C GLY A 574 -2.42 -54.32 77.45
N ARG A 575 -3.57 -53.67 77.68
CA ARG A 575 -4.28 -52.98 76.59
C ARG A 575 -3.53 -51.75 76.11
N GLY A 576 -3.60 -51.48 74.81
CA GLY A 576 -3.12 -50.26 74.21
C GLY A 576 -3.80 -49.02 74.80
N GLY A 577 -3.04 -47.93 74.90
CA GLY A 577 -3.54 -46.64 75.35
C GLY A 577 -4.51 -46.01 74.34
N THR A 578 -5.34 -45.08 74.81
CA THR A 578 -6.29 -44.30 74.00
C THR A 578 -5.83 -42.86 73.77
N ALA A 579 -6.07 -42.32 72.57
CA ALA A 579 -5.77 -40.94 72.21
C ALA A 579 -7.06 -40.09 72.14
N ALA A 580 -6.96 -38.80 72.48
CA ALA A 580 -8.07 -37.87 72.47
C ALA A 580 -7.66 -36.47 71.98
N ASN A 581 -8.64 -35.76 71.40
CA ASN A 581 -8.54 -34.40 70.86
C ASN A 581 -7.56 -34.20 69.68
N GLY A 582 -6.89 -35.25 69.19
CA GLY A 582 -6.17 -35.22 67.92
C GLY A 582 -7.12 -35.19 66.72
N THR A 583 -6.64 -34.72 65.56
CA THR A 583 -7.35 -34.84 64.27
C THR A 583 -7.45 -36.32 63.83
N LEU A 584 -6.44 -37.11 64.17
CA LEU A 584 -6.42 -38.56 64.07
C LEU A 584 -5.96 -39.12 65.42
N ASN A 585 -6.74 -40.03 66.00
CA ASN A 585 -6.46 -40.64 67.30
C ASN A 585 -6.24 -42.15 67.09
N LEU A 586 -4.99 -42.58 67.23
CA LEU A 586 -4.58 -43.97 67.07
C LEU A 586 -4.45 -44.63 68.46
N GLY A 587 -5.07 -45.79 68.63
CA GLY A 587 -4.82 -46.64 69.80
C GLY A 587 -3.40 -47.21 69.76
N GLY A 588 -2.82 -47.49 70.93
CA GLY A 588 -1.64 -48.35 71.01
C GLY A 588 -2.01 -49.79 70.65
N GLY A 589 -1.03 -50.61 70.26
CA GLY A 589 -1.21 -52.05 70.19
C GLY A 589 -1.35 -52.66 71.60
N ASP A 590 -2.27 -53.61 71.73
CA ASP A 590 -2.33 -54.50 72.90
C ASP A 590 -1.05 -55.36 72.96
N GLY A 591 -0.61 -55.70 74.17
CA GLY A 591 0.45 -56.69 74.39
C GLY A 591 -0.05 -58.12 74.12
N GLY A 592 0.89 -59.02 73.84
CA GLY A 592 0.63 -60.45 73.75
C GLY A 592 0.38 -61.08 75.13
N SER A 593 -0.44 -62.12 75.17
CA SER A 593 -0.48 -63.06 76.30
C SER A 593 0.76 -63.94 76.29
N GLY A 594 1.33 -64.20 77.46
CA GLY A 594 2.31 -65.28 77.60
C GLY A 594 1.67 -66.66 77.46
N THR A 595 2.49 -67.68 77.20
CA THR A 595 2.06 -69.09 77.19
C THR A 595 2.99 -69.94 78.05
N ASN A 596 2.42 -70.90 78.78
CA ASN A 596 3.16 -71.85 79.59
C ASN A 596 2.70 -73.28 79.27
N ALA A 597 3.64 -74.12 78.86
CA ALA A 597 3.46 -75.56 78.68
C ALA A 597 4.48 -76.31 79.55
N THR A 598 4.22 -77.59 79.82
CA THR A 598 5.05 -78.39 80.74
C THR A 598 6.50 -78.52 80.23
N GLY A 599 7.40 -77.67 80.74
CA GLY A 599 8.81 -77.60 80.33
C GLY A 599 9.15 -76.55 79.25
N ASN A 600 8.24 -75.60 78.94
CA ASN A 600 8.55 -74.42 78.13
C ASN A 600 7.61 -73.24 78.45
N SER A 601 8.18 -72.09 78.82
CA SER A 601 7.44 -70.85 79.07
C SER A 601 7.92 -69.75 78.13
N GLN A 602 6.97 -69.03 77.54
CA GLN A 602 7.21 -67.89 76.66
C GLN A 602 6.41 -66.69 77.18
N GLY A 603 7.11 -65.59 77.44
CA GLY A 603 6.49 -64.30 77.77
C GLY A 603 5.73 -63.73 76.58
N GLY A 604 4.69 -62.96 76.85
CA GLY A 604 3.92 -62.27 75.84
C GLY A 604 4.68 -61.08 75.26
N GLU A 605 4.62 -60.91 73.94
CA GLU A 605 5.25 -59.80 73.22
C GLU A 605 4.73 -58.43 73.67
N GLY A 606 5.62 -57.43 73.71
CA GLY A 606 5.23 -56.05 74.01
C GLY A 606 4.37 -55.43 72.90
N GLY A 607 3.36 -54.66 73.28
CA GLY A 607 2.46 -53.99 72.33
C GLY A 607 3.21 -53.02 71.40
N ALA A 608 2.82 -53.00 70.12
CA ALA A 608 3.41 -52.12 69.12
C ALA A 608 2.88 -50.68 69.20
N SER A 609 3.78 -49.71 69.06
CA SER A 609 3.47 -48.27 68.96
C SER A 609 3.38 -47.82 67.50
N PHE A 610 2.98 -46.56 67.29
CA PHE A 610 3.12 -45.88 65.98
C PHE A 610 4.57 -45.85 65.46
N TRP A 611 5.58 -45.91 66.35
CA TRP A 611 7.00 -45.82 66.00
C TRP A 611 7.69 -47.18 65.82
N GLY A 612 7.02 -48.30 66.13
CA GLY A 612 7.61 -49.64 66.04
C GLY A 612 7.10 -50.61 67.10
N GLY A 613 7.54 -51.87 66.98
CA GLY A 613 7.16 -52.98 67.86
C GLY A 613 7.63 -52.82 69.31
N GLY A 614 6.99 -53.57 70.21
CA GLY A 614 7.37 -53.65 71.61
C GLY A 614 8.60 -54.53 71.87
N GLY A 615 8.90 -54.71 73.16
CA GLY A 615 9.97 -55.59 73.61
C GLY A 615 9.62 -57.07 73.46
N ALA A 616 10.62 -57.85 73.02
CA ALA A 616 10.53 -59.30 72.89
C ALA A 616 10.05 -59.99 74.19
N GLY A 617 9.15 -60.96 74.07
CA GLY A 617 8.82 -61.86 75.18
C GLY A 617 10.05 -62.66 75.62
N GLY A 618 10.21 -62.89 76.93
CA GLY A 618 11.19 -63.86 77.41
C GLY A 618 10.89 -65.26 76.86
N GLN A 619 11.90 -66.11 76.72
CA GLN A 619 11.70 -67.53 76.36
C GLN A 619 12.66 -68.44 77.12
N THR A 620 12.17 -69.56 77.65
CA THR A 620 12.95 -70.47 78.51
C THR A 620 12.29 -71.83 78.70
N ALA A 621 13.09 -72.90 78.79
CA ALA A 621 12.58 -74.24 79.11
C ALA A 621 12.37 -74.45 80.61
N ASN A 622 13.41 -74.22 81.43
CA ASN A 622 13.45 -74.56 82.87
C ASN A 622 14.27 -73.54 83.71
N SER A 623 14.44 -72.32 83.23
CA SER A 623 15.22 -71.25 83.88
C SER A 623 14.42 -69.93 83.87
N HIS A 624 14.89 -68.89 84.54
CA HIS A 624 14.29 -67.56 84.42
C HIS A 624 14.86 -66.80 83.22
N ASN A 625 14.01 -66.14 82.44
CA ASN A 625 14.43 -65.18 81.41
C ASN A 625 13.69 -63.86 81.59
N ALA A 626 14.31 -62.75 81.19
CA ALA A 626 13.68 -61.44 81.24
C ALA A 626 12.99 -61.12 79.91
N GLY A 627 11.86 -60.42 79.98
CA GLY A 627 11.28 -59.77 78.82
C GLY A 627 12.16 -58.60 78.40
N ALA A 628 12.36 -58.40 77.11
CA ALA A 628 13.14 -57.27 76.63
C ALA A 628 12.39 -55.95 76.88
N ALA A 629 13.13 -54.91 77.25
CA ALA A 629 12.59 -53.56 77.29
C ALA A 629 12.28 -53.06 75.86
N ALA A 630 11.24 -52.26 75.74
CA ALA A 630 10.85 -51.68 74.46
C ALA A 630 11.85 -50.62 73.97
N GLN A 631 12.03 -50.52 72.65
CA GLN A 631 13.01 -49.62 72.02
C GLN A 631 12.35 -48.48 71.23
N ALA A 632 11.17 -48.71 70.63
CA ALA A 632 10.40 -47.69 69.94
C ALA A 632 9.57 -46.85 70.94
N TYR A 633 9.50 -45.53 70.75
CA TYR A 633 8.79 -44.63 71.67
C TYR A 633 7.34 -45.07 71.92
N GLY A 634 6.96 -45.17 73.18
CA GLY A 634 5.63 -45.60 73.60
C GLY A 634 5.32 -47.08 73.40
N ALA A 635 6.22 -47.91 72.87
CA ALA A 635 5.95 -49.34 72.72
C ALA A 635 6.02 -50.07 74.08
N GLY A 636 5.23 -51.14 74.23
CA GLY A 636 5.14 -51.91 75.47
C GLY A 636 6.33 -52.86 75.67
N GLY A 637 6.71 -53.13 76.91
CA GLY A 637 7.77 -54.10 77.24
C GLY A 637 7.27 -55.55 77.20
N GLY A 638 8.16 -56.49 76.89
CA GLY A 638 7.82 -57.92 76.83
C GLY A 638 7.58 -58.53 78.22
N GLY A 639 6.75 -59.58 78.30
CA GLY A 639 6.59 -60.37 79.52
C GLY A 639 7.88 -61.11 79.90
N GLY A 640 8.09 -61.35 81.19
CA GLY A 640 9.17 -62.20 81.69
C GLY A 640 9.02 -63.68 81.29
N SER A 641 9.77 -64.57 81.94
CA SER A 641 9.52 -66.01 81.85
C SER A 641 9.92 -66.76 83.11
N TYR A 642 9.00 -67.58 83.60
CA TYR A 642 9.16 -68.47 84.77
C TYR A 642 9.32 -67.69 86.09
N SER A 643 9.22 -68.36 87.23
CA SER A 643 8.89 -67.79 88.57
C SER A 643 9.83 -66.74 89.23
N ALA A 644 10.74 -66.11 88.48
CA ALA A 644 11.48 -64.90 88.85
C ALA A 644 11.88 -64.04 87.63
N GLY A 645 11.33 -64.30 86.43
CA GLY A 645 11.64 -63.57 85.21
C GLY A 645 11.10 -62.14 85.26
N ALA A 646 11.98 -61.15 85.13
CA ALA A 646 11.59 -59.75 85.12
C ALA A 646 10.92 -59.38 83.78
N GLY A 647 9.76 -58.73 83.82
CA GLY A 647 9.16 -58.13 82.64
C GLY A 647 9.99 -56.95 82.13
N GLY A 648 10.02 -56.75 80.83
CA GLY A 648 10.68 -55.61 80.20
C GLY A 648 9.95 -54.31 80.51
N ALA A 649 10.69 -53.21 80.67
CA ALA A 649 10.09 -51.88 80.76
C ALA A 649 9.48 -51.44 79.43
N GLY A 650 8.36 -50.72 79.47
CA GLY A 650 7.83 -50.00 78.32
C GLY A 650 8.68 -48.77 78.00
N ALA A 651 8.63 -48.31 76.76
CA ALA A 651 9.38 -47.14 76.32
C ALA A 651 8.68 -45.83 76.74
N PRO A 652 9.42 -44.74 77.02
CA PRO A 652 8.82 -43.43 77.21
C PRO A 652 8.09 -42.97 75.94
N GLY A 653 7.10 -42.10 76.14
CA GLY A 653 6.42 -41.41 75.05
C GLY A 653 7.33 -40.40 74.33
N VAL A 654 6.78 -39.73 73.33
CA VAL A 654 7.47 -38.68 72.57
C VAL A 654 6.45 -37.66 72.06
N VAL A 655 6.89 -36.43 71.84
CA VAL A 655 6.18 -35.52 70.91
C VAL A 655 7.09 -35.11 69.77
N LEU A 656 6.65 -35.34 68.53
CA LEU A 656 7.25 -34.81 67.32
C LEU A 656 6.42 -33.61 66.83
N ILE A 657 7.07 -32.48 66.55
CA ILE A 657 6.48 -31.30 65.94
C ILE A 657 7.21 -31.03 64.61
N LEU A 658 6.46 -31.05 63.51
CA LEU A 658 6.90 -30.56 62.20
C LEU A 658 6.35 -29.13 62.03
N GLU A 659 7.21 -28.12 61.98
CA GLU A 659 6.82 -26.71 61.93
C GLU A 659 6.88 -26.18 60.50
N PHE A 660 5.85 -25.43 60.07
CA PHE A 660 5.71 -24.92 58.72
C PHE A 660 5.36 -23.43 58.70
N LYS A 661 5.73 -22.76 57.60
CA LYS A 661 5.46 -21.34 57.36
C LYS A 661 4.04 -21.08 56.86
#